data_AF-A0A973EIM8-F1
#
_entry.id   AF-A0A973EIM8-F1
#
_cell.length_a   1.000
_cell.length_b   1.000
_cell.length_c   1.000
_cell.angle_alpha   90.00
_cell.angle_beta   90.00
_cell.angle_gamma   90.00
#
_symmetry.space_group_name_H-M   'P 1'
#
loop_
_entity.id
_entity.type
_entity.pdbx_description
1 polymer ?
#
loop_
_entity_poly.entity_id
_entity_poly.type
_entity_poly.pdbx_seq_one_letter_code
_entity_poly.pdbx_strand_id
1 'polypeptide(L)'
;MRWLLFFIMILFTLLMVKCQPNISDIFIKNIKIGYNLPAKNRVFTINTEDVITQGIVFPYNLKNNETKTIENTIKFSFTVNNRKKYYYKIYYQNESYKWDETHEWSSENFYGSWNDTTIGFKEIKETTVIDSFKIVGNPRFEKKYFGAPFDDFFIDENKIQSVIQAIQNSPDWKADVLKKAKQNHYTFEEQATMDALWVLKDNRNKGNVNHPWKRNPRMGKYSDSALIVVCTEEALKNIPEYIQFIHKKNEKGEYVNPYRYFLHDNTNRNDISVYLDSCIFSLSACIKPGNGIFVDKTKLPYKNLNFKDDTLCGSSIEFFNKALFEQFFSHENKNFKINTIPVLADWEKDEYTPETYITNKNKYLHDTLHRVHSWIRNVECPCKEVYDRKEYIEIFNPENKNLENAAKLNVGVMTRVGFTYGKITAKVKLPHLLNKHHVWNGVTNAIWLITQDLSEWNNRRYSHTGYTPKGNPDGERIHTTAYSEIDFEIIKASPYWPYQYYKNSTLKEKSKLYNGKYNDTIIVAATNWDLASQDPPKFDYPIQYLNHGDKEYEAMRWNEKYQALTIRTPALDNELFGKEFYYFQIEWRPDEIIWRIGPSKDKMYEVAYMSEKQTSIPNNQMVMIINQEFHLAEWWPVPVYEQDYIPFLKNRNIGKIYEITIE
;
A
#
# COMPACT_ATOMS: atom_id res chain seq x y z
N MET A 1 -39.81 33.42 -16.41
CA MET A 1 -38.49 32.99 -15.87
C MET A 1 -38.58 32.07 -14.67
N ARG A 2 -39.35 32.39 -13.60
CA ARG A 2 -39.53 31.51 -12.42
C ARG A 2 -40.20 30.16 -12.71
N TRP A 3 -41.11 30.09 -13.68
CA TRP A 3 -41.75 28.82 -14.08
C TRP A 3 -40.86 27.92 -14.94
N LEU A 4 -39.89 28.48 -15.66
CA LEU A 4 -38.93 27.72 -16.48
C LEU A 4 -37.88 27.02 -15.60
N LEU A 5 -37.45 27.69 -14.51
CA LEU A 5 -36.54 27.12 -13.50
C LEU A 5 -37.19 25.99 -12.69
N PHE A 6 -38.49 26.06 -12.42
CA PHE A 6 -39.21 24.98 -11.72
C PHE A 6 -39.38 23.73 -12.60
N PHE A 7 -39.59 23.91 -13.91
CA PHE A 7 -39.67 22.80 -14.87
C PHE A 7 -38.31 22.14 -15.12
N ILE A 8 -37.21 22.93 -15.15
CA ILE A 8 -35.83 22.40 -15.25
C ILE A 8 -35.43 21.65 -13.98
N MET A 9 -35.87 22.09 -12.79
CA MET A 9 -35.65 21.35 -11.54
C MET A 9 -36.43 20.03 -11.50
N ILE A 10 -37.68 20.00 -11.99
CA ILE A 10 -38.47 18.76 -12.06
C ILE A 10 -37.89 17.78 -13.09
N LEU A 11 -37.38 18.29 -14.22
CA LEU A 11 -36.68 17.47 -15.22
C LEU A 11 -35.36 16.89 -14.69
N PHE A 12 -34.65 17.62 -13.80
CA PHE A 12 -33.42 17.12 -13.15
C PHE A 12 -33.70 16.11 -12.03
N THR A 13 -34.83 16.20 -11.32
CA THR A 13 -35.24 15.15 -10.36
C THR A 13 -35.78 13.89 -11.02
N LEU A 14 -36.16 13.94 -12.30
CA LEU A 14 -36.58 12.78 -13.11
C LEU A 14 -35.43 12.13 -13.90
N LEU A 15 -34.21 12.67 -13.80
CA LEU A 15 -32.97 12.03 -14.24
C LEU A 15 -32.23 11.32 -13.10
N MET A 16 -32.98 10.84 -12.09
CA MET A 16 -32.59 9.64 -11.36
C MET A 16 -32.48 8.53 -12.39
N VAL A 17 -31.25 8.24 -12.83
CA VAL A 17 -30.91 7.07 -13.64
C VAL A 17 -31.65 5.88 -13.03
N LYS A 18 -32.71 5.42 -13.70
CA LYS A 18 -33.28 4.11 -13.43
C LYS A 18 -32.11 3.14 -13.61
N CYS A 19 -31.63 2.59 -12.49
CA CYS A 19 -30.84 1.36 -12.50
C CYS A 19 -31.72 0.28 -13.11
N GLN A 20 -31.70 0.15 -14.43
CA GLN A 20 -32.23 -1.01 -15.10
C GLN A 20 -31.06 -1.94 -15.38
N PRO A 21 -31.06 -3.17 -14.84
CA PRO A 21 -30.10 -4.17 -15.27
C PRO A 21 -30.29 -4.37 -16.78
N ASN A 22 -29.24 -4.13 -17.56
CA ASN A 22 -29.16 -4.61 -18.92
C ASN A 22 -28.76 -6.08 -18.82
N ILE A 23 -29.65 -7.05 -19.07
CA ILE A 23 -29.37 -8.44 -19.50
C ILE A 23 -30.72 -9.17 -19.79
N SER A 24 -30.69 -10.22 -20.64
CA SER A 24 -31.79 -11.13 -20.99
C SER A 24 -32.33 -12.01 -19.83
N ASP A 25 -33.36 -11.53 -19.11
CA ASP A 25 -34.09 -12.29 -18.07
C ASP A 25 -35.12 -13.29 -18.66
N ILE A 26 -34.65 -14.32 -19.36
CA ILE A 26 -35.54 -15.31 -20.02
C ILE A 26 -36.08 -16.34 -19.00
N PHE A 27 -35.25 -16.75 -18.03
CA PHE A 27 -35.54 -17.89 -17.14
C PHE A 27 -35.68 -17.57 -15.66
N ILE A 28 -35.14 -16.44 -15.20
CA ILE A 28 -34.94 -16.12 -13.77
C ILE A 28 -35.88 -15.02 -13.30
N LYS A 29 -36.39 -15.16 -12.06
CA LYS A 29 -37.29 -14.19 -11.41
C LYS A 29 -37.06 -14.13 -9.90
N ASN A 30 -37.59 -13.10 -9.25
CA ASN A 30 -37.59 -12.94 -7.78
C ASN A 30 -36.19 -13.02 -7.15
N ILE A 31 -35.22 -12.40 -7.81
CA ILE A 31 -33.82 -12.47 -7.43
C ILE A 31 -33.59 -11.60 -6.19
N LYS A 32 -32.86 -12.13 -5.21
CA LYS A 32 -32.43 -11.44 -4.00
C LYS A 32 -30.99 -11.82 -3.70
N ILE A 33 -30.12 -10.85 -3.45
CA ILE A 33 -28.72 -11.08 -3.11
C ILE A 33 -28.38 -10.27 -1.85
N GLY A 34 -27.65 -10.86 -0.92
CA GLY A 34 -27.29 -10.22 0.34
C GLY A 34 -28.47 -9.91 1.25
N TYR A 35 -29.61 -10.60 1.08
CA TYR A 35 -30.83 -10.33 1.87
C TYR A 35 -30.69 -10.67 3.37
N ASN A 36 -29.61 -11.36 3.76
CA ASN A 36 -29.26 -11.61 5.15
C ASN A 36 -28.33 -10.54 5.75
N LEU A 37 -27.83 -9.61 4.92
CA LEU A 37 -27.03 -8.50 5.39
C LEU A 37 -27.94 -7.37 5.92
N PRO A 38 -27.48 -6.56 6.88
CA PRO A 38 -28.25 -5.41 7.40
C PRO A 38 -28.69 -4.46 6.28
N ALA A 39 -30.01 -4.25 6.13
CA ALA A 39 -30.56 -3.53 4.97
C ALA A 39 -30.23 -2.03 4.99
N LYS A 40 -30.03 -1.46 6.19
CA LYS A 40 -29.66 -0.04 6.37
C LYS A 40 -28.19 0.26 6.07
N ASN A 41 -27.32 -0.76 6.01
CA ASN A 41 -25.90 -0.58 5.76
C ASN A 41 -25.58 -0.95 4.31
N ARG A 42 -25.03 0.02 3.57
CA ARG A 42 -24.45 -0.24 2.24
C ARG A 42 -22.93 -0.32 2.25
N VAL A 43 -22.29 0.05 3.37
CA VAL A 43 -20.84 -0.02 3.56
C VAL A 43 -20.58 -0.88 4.79
N PHE A 44 -19.78 -1.92 4.65
CA PHE A 44 -19.38 -2.82 5.72
C PHE A 44 -17.88 -2.67 5.97
N THR A 45 -17.50 -2.37 7.21
CA THR A 45 -16.11 -2.46 7.63
C THR A 45 -15.78 -3.92 7.93
N ILE A 46 -14.75 -4.46 7.28
CA ILE A 46 -14.33 -5.84 7.50
C ILE A 46 -13.90 -6.05 8.95
N ASN A 47 -14.14 -7.26 9.46
CA ASN A 47 -13.57 -7.66 10.73
C ASN A 47 -12.07 -7.96 10.52
N THR A 48 -11.21 -7.34 11.32
CA THR A 48 -9.76 -7.52 11.28
C THR A 48 -9.25 -8.55 12.28
N GLU A 49 -10.14 -9.21 13.03
CA GLU A 49 -9.82 -10.37 13.85
C GLU A 49 -9.23 -11.48 12.96
N ASP A 50 -8.08 -12.02 13.35
CA ASP A 50 -7.32 -13.05 12.62
C ASP A 50 -6.93 -12.72 11.18
N VAL A 51 -7.04 -11.46 10.75
CA VAL A 51 -6.74 -11.05 9.36
C VAL A 51 -5.30 -11.36 8.94
N ILE A 52 -4.37 -11.40 9.91
CA ILE A 52 -2.97 -11.73 9.67
C ILE A 52 -2.82 -13.19 9.24
N THR A 53 -3.52 -14.10 9.90
CA THR A 53 -3.38 -15.56 9.71
C THR A 53 -4.32 -16.10 8.64
N GLN A 54 -5.54 -15.56 8.54
CA GLN A 54 -6.59 -16.04 7.62
C GLN A 54 -6.69 -15.21 6.33
N GLY A 55 -6.11 -14.01 6.30
CA GLY A 55 -6.40 -13.01 5.29
C GLY A 55 -7.81 -12.42 5.46
N ILE A 56 -8.21 -11.57 4.53
CA ILE A 56 -9.52 -10.94 4.60
C ILE A 56 -10.61 -11.91 4.07
N VAL A 57 -11.64 -12.09 4.88
CA VAL A 57 -12.85 -12.85 4.56
C VAL A 57 -14.08 -12.00 4.86
N PHE A 58 -15.03 -11.95 3.93
CA PHE A 58 -16.30 -11.26 4.13
C PHE A 58 -17.49 -12.11 3.65
N PRO A 59 -18.56 -12.23 4.45
CA PRO A 59 -18.68 -11.82 5.85
C PRO A 59 -17.86 -12.74 6.78
N TYR A 60 -17.37 -12.18 7.89
CA TYR A 60 -16.69 -12.93 8.94
C TYR A 60 -17.16 -12.42 10.31
N ASN A 61 -17.90 -13.26 11.04
CA ASN A 61 -18.54 -12.91 12.30
C ASN A 61 -19.33 -11.58 12.26
N LEU A 62 -19.97 -11.29 11.13
CA LEU A 62 -20.69 -10.04 10.92
C LEU A 62 -21.97 -10.04 11.75
N LYS A 63 -22.07 -9.13 12.73
CA LYS A 63 -23.28 -8.97 13.55
C LYS A 63 -24.37 -8.25 12.76
N ASN A 64 -25.48 -8.92 12.51
CA ASN A 64 -26.68 -8.29 11.99
C ASN A 64 -27.58 -7.85 13.16
N ASN A 65 -27.58 -6.56 13.46
CA ASN A 65 -28.35 -6.01 14.58
C ASN A 65 -29.87 -6.05 14.36
N GLU A 66 -30.34 -6.12 13.11
CA GLU A 66 -31.77 -6.15 12.77
C GLU A 66 -32.36 -7.52 13.07
N THR A 67 -31.62 -8.59 12.76
CA THR A 67 -32.03 -9.98 12.97
C THR A 67 -31.45 -10.62 14.23
N LYS A 68 -30.48 -9.96 14.89
CA LYS A 68 -29.67 -10.48 16.01
C LYS A 68 -28.92 -11.78 15.67
N THR A 69 -28.51 -11.94 14.41
CA THR A 69 -27.75 -13.11 13.93
C THR A 69 -26.29 -12.75 13.63
N ILE A 70 -25.44 -13.78 13.59
CA ILE A 70 -24.06 -13.67 13.09
C ILE A 70 -24.04 -14.23 11.67
N GLU A 71 -23.67 -13.39 10.71
CA GLU A 71 -23.59 -13.76 9.30
C GLU A 71 -22.14 -14.07 8.91
N ASN A 72 -21.95 -15.21 8.26
CA ASN A 72 -20.65 -15.69 7.77
C ASN A 72 -20.65 -15.92 6.25
N THR A 73 -21.77 -15.69 5.58
CA THR A 73 -21.93 -15.82 4.13
C THR A 73 -22.89 -14.75 3.62
N ILE A 74 -22.82 -14.44 2.33
CA ILE A 74 -23.80 -13.64 1.60
C ILE A 74 -24.81 -14.62 1.00
N LYS A 75 -26.08 -14.55 1.41
CA LYS A 75 -27.14 -15.40 0.89
C LYS A 75 -27.76 -14.79 -0.35
N PHE A 76 -28.13 -15.65 -1.29
CA PHE A 76 -28.89 -15.25 -2.46
C PHE A 76 -30.00 -16.26 -2.75
N SER A 77 -31.06 -15.78 -3.41
CA SER A 77 -32.14 -16.62 -3.89
C SER A 77 -32.69 -16.11 -5.20
N PHE A 78 -33.25 -17.03 -5.99
CA PHE A 78 -33.96 -16.72 -7.22
C PHE A 78 -34.90 -17.87 -7.57
N THR A 79 -35.81 -17.63 -8.51
CA THR A 79 -36.76 -18.63 -9.00
C THR A 79 -36.56 -18.86 -10.49
N VAL A 80 -36.73 -20.11 -10.93
CA VAL A 80 -36.69 -20.50 -12.34
C VAL A 80 -38.03 -21.05 -12.82
N ASN A 81 -38.31 -20.87 -14.10
CA ASN A 81 -39.50 -21.44 -14.72
C ASN A 81 -39.38 -22.98 -14.81
N ASN A 82 -40.37 -23.73 -14.34
CA ASN A 82 -40.30 -25.18 -14.09
C ASN A 82 -40.35 -26.10 -15.33
N ARG A 83 -39.80 -25.67 -16.49
CA ARG A 83 -40.03 -26.33 -17.80
C ARG A 83 -38.85 -27.14 -18.34
N LYS A 84 -37.63 -26.97 -17.81
CA LYS A 84 -36.41 -27.64 -18.33
C LYS A 84 -35.41 -27.87 -17.19
N LYS A 85 -34.42 -28.75 -17.43
CA LYS A 85 -33.24 -28.91 -16.57
C LYS A 85 -32.32 -27.70 -16.75
N TYR A 86 -32.05 -27.00 -15.66
CA TYR A 86 -31.21 -25.81 -15.64
C TYR A 86 -30.04 -25.97 -14.67
N TYR A 87 -29.02 -25.17 -14.92
CA TYR A 87 -27.80 -25.11 -14.13
C TYR A 87 -27.50 -23.66 -13.79
N TYR A 88 -26.91 -23.39 -12.63
CA TYR A 88 -26.58 -22.03 -12.22
C TYR A 88 -25.18 -21.88 -11.65
N LYS A 89 -24.69 -20.65 -11.72
CA LYS A 89 -23.46 -20.23 -11.07
C LYS A 89 -23.55 -18.77 -10.64
N ILE A 90 -22.89 -18.45 -9.52
CA ILE A 90 -22.72 -17.09 -9.01
C ILE A 90 -21.26 -16.67 -9.18
N TYR A 91 -21.05 -15.47 -9.68
CA TYR A 91 -19.73 -14.81 -9.64
C TYR A 91 -19.84 -13.50 -8.89
N TYR A 92 -18.74 -13.06 -8.29
CA TYR A 92 -18.60 -11.71 -7.76
C TYR A 92 -17.36 -11.00 -8.28
N GLN A 93 -17.37 -9.66 -8.35
CA GLN A 93 -16.15 -8.89 -8.62
C GLN A 93 -16.09 -7.56 -7.82
N ASN A 94 -14.92 -6.95 -7.68
CA ASN A 94 -14.82 -5.59 -7.17
C ASN A 94 -14.97 -4.59 -8.33
N GLU A 95 -15.74 -3.54 -8.14
CA GLU A 95 -16.14 -2.58 -9.18
C GLU A 95 -15.44 -1.23 -9.04
N SER A 96 -14.90 -0.93 -7.86
CA SER A 96 -14.21 0.35 -7.62
C SER A 96 -12.81 0.39 -8.22
N TYR A 97 -12.13 -0.76 -8.25
CA TYR A 97 -10.74 -0.87 -8.66
C TYR A 97 -10.59 -1.98 -9.68
N LYS A 98 -11.21 -1.81 -10.85
CA LYS A 98 -11.16 -2.77 -11.97
C LYS A 98 -10.77 -2.06 -13.26
N TRP A 99 -10.24 -2.84 -14.21
CA TRP A 99 -10.26 -2.47 -15.61
C TRP A 99 -11.66 -2.67 -16.18
N ASP A 100 -11.99 -1.91 -17.23
CA ASP A 100 -13.12 -2.22 -18.10
C ASP A 100 -13.07 -3.69 -18.57
N GLU A 101 -14.21 -4.36 -18.62
CA GLU A 101 -14.30 -5.77 -19.00
C GLU A 101 -13.71 -6.07 -20.39
N THR A 102 -13.72 -5.11 -21.30
CA THR A 102 -13.17 -5.25 -22.65
C THR A 102 -11.67 -5.01 -22.71
N HIS A 103 -11.08 -4.45 -21.65
CA HIS A 103 -9.65 -4.18 -21.55
C HIS A 103 -8.83 -5.49 -21.56
N GLU A 104 -7.61 -5.44 -22.11
CA GLU A 104 -6.71 -6.61 -22.15
C GLU A 104 -6.34 -7.13 -20.75
N TRP A 105 -6.24 -6.22 -19.77
CA TRP A 105 -5.96 -6.53 -18.37
C TRP A 105 -7.20 -6.81 -17.51
N SER A 106 -8.38 -6.98 -18.11
CA SER A 106 -9.62 -7.36 -17.38
C SER A 106 -9.48 -8.67 -16.58
N SER A 107 -8.53 -9.54 -16.96
CA SER A 107 -8.17 -10.76 -16.22
C SER A 107 -7.49 -10.48 -14.87
N GLU A 108 -6.95 -9.27 -14.65
CA GLU A 108 -6.37 -8.82 -13.38
C GLU A 108 -7.44 -8.34 -12.38
N ASN A 109 -8.69 -8.16 -12.82
CA ASN A 109 -9.79 -7.77 -11.95
C ASN A 109 -9.94 -8.76 -10.79
N PHE A 110 -10.34 -8.25 -9.63
CA PHE A 110 -10.62 -9.10 -8.49
C PHE A 110 -12.02 -9.69 -8.64
N TYR A 111 -12.10 -10.99 -8.92
CA TYR A 111 -13.36 -11.71 -9.07
C TYR A 111 -13.27 -13.13 -8.50
N GLY A 112 -14.44 -13.67 -8.11
CA GLY A 112 -14.57 -14.98 -7.50
C GLY A 112 -15.95 -15.61 -7.69
N SER A 113 -16.19 -16.71 -6.99
CA SER A 113 -17.39 -17.55 -7.00
C SER A 113 -17.50 -18.20 -5.61
N TRP A 114 -18.11 -19.38 -5.47
CA TRP A 114 -17.96 -20.20 -4.27
C TRP A 114 -16.50 -20.43 -3.86
N ASN A 115 -16.28 -20.58 -2.55
CA ASN A 115 -14.96 -20.80 -1.95
C ASN A 115 -14.28 -22.08 -2.46
N ASP A 116 -15.08 -23.13 -2.73
CA ASP A 116 -14.61 -24.30 -3.44
C ASP A 116 -14.62 -24.01 -4.95
N THR A 117 -13.43 -23.74 -5.48
CA THR A 117 -13.23 -23.40 -6.90
C THR A 117 -13.42 -24.59 -7.83
N THR A 118 -13.55 -25.82 -7.31
CA THR A 118 -13.85 -27.02 -8.10
C THR A 118 -15.34 -27.11 -8.45
N ILE A 119 -16.18 -26.28 -7.84
CA ILE A 119 -17.60 -26.21 -8.18
C ILE A 119 -17.76 -25.42 -9.49
N GLY A 120 -18.27 -26.13 -10.52
CA GLY A 120 -18.63 -25.60 -11.83
C GLY A 120 -19.97 -24.85 -11.79
N PHE A 121 -20.93 -25.30 -12.60
CA PHE A 121 -22.34 -24.92 -12.44
C PHE A 121 -23.08 -25.98 -11.62
N LYS A 122 -23.95 -25.55 -10.69
CA LYS A 122 -24.80 -26.45 -9.88
C LYS A 122 -26.10 -26.75 -10.63
N GLU A 123 -26.58 -27.99 -10.56
CA GLU A 123 -27.89 -28.36 -11.07
C GLU A 123 -29.01 -27.72 -10.22
N ILE A 124 -30.02 -27.15 -10.88
CA ILE A 124 -31.23 -26.65 -10.23
C ILE A 124 -32.22 -27.80 -10.07
N LYS A 125 -32.41 -28.25 -8.82
CA LYS A 125 -33.33 -29.34 -8.48
C LYS A 125 -34.74 -28.88 -8.14
N GLU A 126 -34.88 -27.63 -7.69
CA GLU A 126 -36.12 -27.03 -7.22
C GLU A 126 -36.41 -25.72 -7.94
N THR A 127 -37.67 -25.29 -7.99
CA THR A 127 -38.06 -24.02 -8.63
C THR A 127 -37.44 -22.79 -7.96
N THR A 128 -37.16 -22.88 -6.66
CA THR A 128 -36.52 -21.81 -5.88
C THR A 128 -35.13 -22.27 -5.49
N VAL A 129 -34.13 -21.48 -5.85
CA VAL A 129 -32.75 -21.68 -5.44
C VAL A 129 -32.48 -20.77 -4.24
N ILE A 130 -31.89 -21.34 -3.19
CA ILE A 130 -31.35 -20.61 -2.04
C ILE A 130 -29.94 -21.13 -1.82
N ASP A 131 -28.96 -20.23 -1.86
CA ASP A 131 -27.55 -20.59 -1.72
C ASP A 131 -26.76 -19.41 -1.14
N SER A 132 -25.45 -19.57 -0.94
CA SER A 132 -24.61 -18.52 -0.38
C SER A 132 -23.15 -18.58 -0.84
N PHE A 133 -22.43 -17.47 -0.68
CA PHE A 133 -21.01 -17.36 -1.00
C PHE A 133 -20.27 -16.48 0.01
N LYS A 134 -18.94 -16.41 -0.11
CA LYS A 134 -18.08 -15.48 0.63
C LYS A 134 -17.15 -14.77 -0.34
N ILE A 135 -16.75 -13.56 0.01
CA ILE A 135 -15.62 -12.86 -0.61
C ILE A 135 -14.37 -13.24 0.19
N VAL A 136 -13.39 -13.82 -0.48
CA VAL A 136 -12.15 -14.31 0.14
C VAL A 136 -10.95 -13.90 -0.69
N GLY A 137 -9.79 -13.76 -0.04
CA GLY A 137 -8.54 -13.59 -0.75
C GLY A 137 -8.15 -14.83 -1.59
N ASN A 138 -7.35 -14.62 -2.64
CA ASN A 138 -7.02 -15.62 -3.67
C ASN A 138 -8.23 -16.46 -4.14
N PRO A 139 -9.34 -15.82 -4.60
CA PRO A 139 -10.60 -16.52 -4.87
C PRO A 139 -10.53 -17.48 -6.08
N ARG A 140 -9.47 -17.40 -6.90
CA ARG A 140 -9.23 -18.29 -8.04
C ARG A 140 -8.28 -19.44 -7.71
N PHE A 141 -7.83 -19.57 -6.46
CA PHE A 141 -6.92 -20.63 -6.03
C PHE A 141 -5.60 -20.67 -6.84
N GLU A 142 -5.05 -19.49 -7.16
CA GLU A 142 -3.88 -19.40 -8.02
C GLU A 142 -2.63 -19.90 -7.29
N LYS A 143 -1.89 -20.82 -7.93
CA LYS A 143 -0.74 -21.50 -7.32
C LYS A 143 0.43 -20.58 -6.96
N LYS A 144 0.57 -19.44 -7.62
CA LYS A 144 1.59 -18.44 -7.26
C LYS A 144 1.41 -17.88 -5.85
N TYR A 145 0.20 -17.95 -5.29
CA TYR A 145 -0.10 -17.46 -3.94
C TYR A 145 -0.07 -18.59 -2.89
N PHE A 146 0.62 -19.70 -3.16
CA PHE A 146 0.77 -20.78 -2.20
C PHE A 146 2.05 -20.58 -1.39
N GLY A 147 2.17 -21.30 -0.28
CA GLY A 147 3.38 -21.30 0.53
C GLY A 147 3.31 -22.30 1.69
N ALA A 148 4.16 -22.07 2.68
CA ALA A 148 4.24 -22.92 3.88
C ALA A 148 2.99 -22.76 4.76
N PRO A 149 2.68 -23.74 5.63
CA PRO A 149 1.72 -23.55 6.73
C PRO A 149 1.98 -22.25 7.50
N PHE A 150 0.92 -21.58 7.97
CA PHE A 150 1.06 -20.29 8.64
C PHE A 150 1.81 -20.39 9.98
N ASP A 151 1.76 -21.56 10.63
CA ASP A 151 2.57 -21.84 11.82
C ASP A 151 4.07 -21.67 11.55
N ASP A 152 4.54 -21.88 10.32
CA ASP A 152 5.93 -21.70 9.91
C ASP A 152 6.35 -20.23 9.74
N PHE A 153 5.38 -19.31 9.69
CA PHE A 153 5.67 -17.89 9.56
C PHE A 153 6.18 -17.30 10.87
N PHE A 154 5.67 -17.79 12.00
CA PHE A 154 6.18 -17.44 13.32
C PHE A 154 7.55 -18.10 13.53
N ILE A 155 8.54 -17.29 13.88
CA ILE A 155 9.92 -17.72 14.12
C ILE A 155 10.21 -17.60 15.61
N ASP A 156 10.40 -18.75 16.24
CA ASP A 156 10.86 -18.86 17.62
C ASP A 156 12.30 -19.37 17.68
N GLU A 157 12.85 -19.41 18.88
CA GLU A 157 14.22 -19.85 19.13
C GLU A 157 14.45 -21.31 18.72
N ASN A 158 13.46 -22.19 18.90
CA ASN A 158 13.59 -23.61 18.57
C ASN A 158 13.78 -23.80 17.06
N LYS A 159 13.04 -23.06 16.25
CA LYS A 159 13.19 -23.09 14.78
C LYS A 159 14.54 -22.55 14.33
N ILE A 160 15.02 -21.46 14.95
CA ILE A 160 16.35 -20.91 14.67
C ILE A 160 17.42 -21.95 14.98
N GLN A 161 17.39 -22.53 16.19
CA GLN A 161 18.36 -23.54 16.62
C GLN A 161 18.32 -24.81 15.74
N SER A 162 17.13 -25.23 15.29
CA SER A 162 17.00 -26.35 14.36
C SER A 162 17.73 -26.11 13.04
N VAL A 163 17.64 -24.90 12.47
CA VAL A 163 18.36 -24.55 11.24
C VAL A 163 19.86 -24.41 11.49
N ILE A 164 20.27 -23.81 12.62
CA ILE A 164 21.68 -23.74 13.01
C ILE A 164 22.28 -25.15 13.13
N GLN A 165 21.56 -26.09 13.74
CA GLN A 165 22.00 -27.49 13.81
C GLN A 165 22.13 -28.12 12.41
N ALA A 166 21.20 -27.81 11.50
CA ALA A 166 21.29 -28.27 10.11
C ALA A 166 22.51 -27.70 9.37
N ILE A 167 22.83 -26.41 9.59
CA ILE A 167 24.06 -25.77 9.10
C ILE A 167 25.28 -26.51 9.64
N GLN A 168 25.33 -26.75 10.96
CA GLN A 168 26.47 -27.41 11.61
C GLN A 168 26.70 -28.85 11.11
N ASN A 169 25.61 -29.56 10.80
CA ASN A 169 25.64 -30.95 10.32
C ASN A 169 25.93 -31.08 8.82
N SER A 170 25.92 -29.98 8.07
CA SER A 170 26.25 -29.95 6.63
C SER A 170 27.65 -29.37 6.42
N PRO A 171 28.67 -30.19 6.06
CA PRO A 171 30.05 -29.73 5.94
C PRO A 171 30.24 -28.54 4.98
N ASP A 172 29.60 -28.59 3.81
CA ASP A 172 29.71 -27.56 2.78
C ASP A 172 29.03 -26.25 3.24
N TRP A 173 27.82 -26.34 3.80
CA TRP A 173 27.10 -25.17 4.29
C TRP A 173 27.83 -24.53 5.48
N LYS A 174 28.35 -25.33 6.41
CA LYS A 174 29.18 -24.84 7.51
C LYS A 174 30.42 -24.10 7.00
N ALA A 175 31.09 -24.63 5.97
CA ALA A 175 32.26 -23.97 5.38
C ALA A 175 31.90 -22.62 4.76
N ASP A 176 30.76 -22.52 4.08
CA ASP A 176 30.25 -21.27 3.52
C ASP A 176 29.92 -20.24 4.61
N VAL A 177 29.26 -20.67 5.69
CA VAL A 177 28.96 -19.80 6.84
C VAL A 177 30.25 -19.29 7.50
N LEU A 178 31.26 -20.15 7.69
CA LEU A 178 32.57 -19.73 8.21
C LEU A 178 33.26 -18.72 7.30
N LYS A 179 33.13 -18.86 5.98
CA LYS A 179 33.66 -17.89 5.01
C LYS A 179 32.95 -16.54 5.13
N LYS A 180 31.60 -16.53 5.15
CA LYS A 180 30.80 -15.32 5.34
C LYS A 180 31.11 -14.64 6.67
N ALA A 181 31.22 -15.42 7.76
CA ALA A 181 31.53 -14.91 9.09
C ALA A 181 32.87 -14.15 9.11
N LYS A 182 33.91 -14.70 8.47
CA LYS A 182 35.21 -14.01 8.32
C LYS A 182 35.08 -12.71 7.50
N GLN A 183 34.32 -12.72 6.41
CA GLN A 183 34.13 -11.56 5.55
C GLN A 183 33.36 -10.43 6.26
N ASN A 184 32.37 -10.80 7.08
CA ASN A 184 31.49 -9.86 7.78
C ASN A 184 31.99 -9.48 9.18
N HIS A 185 33.13 -10.02 9.61
CA HIS A 185 33.69 -9.86 10.96
C HIS A 185 32.74 -10.32 12.08
N TYR A 186 32.07 -11.46 11.86
CA TYR A 186 31.22 -12.14 12.84
C TYR A 186 31.85 -13.45 13.33
N THR A 187 31.42 -13.89 14.50
CA THR A 187 31.58 -15.28 14.93
C THR A 187 30.77 -16.22 14.04
N PHE A 188 31.10 -17.51 14.08
CA PHE A 188 30.31 -18.52 13.38
C PHE A 188 28.83 -18.49 13.81
N GLU A 189 28.57 -18.39 15.11
CA GLU A 189 27.21 -18.43 15.67
C GLU A 189 26.36 -17.23 15.23
N GLU A 190 26.96 -16.04 15.25
CA GLU A 190 26.32 -14.81 14.75
C GLU A 190 25.91 -14.95 13.28
N GLN A 191 26.83 -15.39 12.42
CA GLN A 191 26.53 -15.57 11.01
C GLN A 191 25.53 -16.71 10.77
N ALA A 192 25.66 -17.84 11.48
CA ALA A 192 24.75 -18.97 11.38
C ALA A 192 23.32 -18.58 11.76
N THR A 193 23.15 -17.75 12.79
CA THR A 193 21.85 -17.21 13.20
C THR A 193 21.23 -16.33 12.11
N MET A 194 22.03 -15.43 11.50
CA MET A 194 21.54 -14.58 10.40
C MET A 194 21.15 -15.40 9.16
N ASP A 195 21.95 -16.41 8.81
CA ASP A 195 21.63 -17.35 7.72
C ASP A 195 20.38 -18.18 8.04
N ALA A 196 20.20 -18.60 9.30
CA ALA A 196 19.00 -19.32 9.75
C ALA A 196 17.73 -18.47 9.60
N LEU A 197 17.76 -17.20 10.03
CA LEU A 197 16.64 -16.27 9.85
C LEU A 197 16.31 -16.05 8.37
N TRP A 198 17.33 -15.94 7.52
CA TRP A 198 17.15 -15.82 6.07
C TRP A 198 16.47 -17.06 5.48
N VAL A 199 16.92 -18.27 5.85
CA VAL A 199 16.30 -19.54 5.39
C VAL A 199 14.85 -19.64 5.85
N LEU A 200 14.57 -19.35 7.12
CA LEU A 200 13.21 -19.42 7.66
C LEU A 200 12.28 -18.43 6.94
N LYS A 201 12.75 -17.22 6.64
CA LYS A 201 12.00 -16.24 5.86
C LYS A 201 11.70 -16.74 4.45
N ASP A 202 12.70 -17.28 3.76
CA ASP A 202 12.56 -17.81 2.39
C ASP A 202 11.59 -19.01 2.33
N ASN A 203 11.63 -19.87 3.34
CA ASN A 203 10.75 -21.04 3.42
C ASN A 203 9.27 -20.70 3.55
N ARG A 204 8.90 -19.50 4.06
CA ARG A 204 7.49 -19.04 4.14
C ARG A 204 6.77 -19.12 2.78
N ASN A 205 7.51 -18.91 1.69
CA ASN A 205 6.99 -18.90 0.33
C ASN A 205 7.00 -20.27 -0.37
N LYS A 206 7.48 -21.33 0.30
CA LYS A 206 7.55 -22.69 -0.24
C LYS A 206 6.50 -23.58 0.39
N GLY A 207 5.60 -24.13 -0.41
CA GLY A 207 4.63 -25.10 0.06
C GLY A 207 3.36 -25.12 -0.77
N ASN A 208 2.40 -25.92 -0.29
CA ASN A 208 1.15 -26.21 -1.01
C ASN A 208 -0.09 -25.68 -0.28
N VAL A 209 0.07 -24.81 0.71
CA VAL A 209 -1.04 -24.17 1.42
C VAL A 209 -1.46 -22.91 0.67
N ASN A 210 -2.75 -22.76 0.40
CA ASN A 210 -3.29 -21.53 -0.17
C ASN A 210 -3.14 -20.38 0.84
N HIS A 211 -2.57 -19.24 0.43
CA HIS A 211 -2.49 -18.02 1.25
C HIS A 211 -3.46 -16.95 0.71
N PRO A 212 -4.71 -16.89 1.21
CA PRO A 212 -5.67 -15.87 0.79
C PRO A 212 -5.14 -14.44 0.90
N TRP A 213 -4.33 -14.17 1.93
CA TRP A 213 -3.78 -12.85 2.20
C TRP A 213 -2.84 -12.32 1.11
N LYS A 214 -2.25 -13.17 0.25
CA LYS A 214 -1.37 -12.75 -0.86
C LYS A 214 -2.15 -12.13 -2.04
N ARG A 215 -3.48 -12.25 -2.02
CA ARG A 215 -4.39 -11.55 -2.95
C ARG A 215 -5.66 -11.20 -2.20
N ASN A 216 -5.55 -10.27 -1.27
CA ASN A 216 -6.68 -9.82 -0.46
C ASN A 216 -7.82 -9.26 -1.34
N PRO A 217 -9.09 -9.36 -0.91
CA PRO A 217 -10.19 -8.62 -1.48
C PRO A 217 -9.89 -7.12 -1.53
N ARG A 218 -10.30 -6.49 -2.62
CA ARG A 218 -10.22 -5.04 -2.78
C ARG A 218 -11.35 -4.39 -1.99
N MET A 219 -11.05 -3.30 -1.30
CA MET A 219 -12.10 -2.49 -0.67
C MET A 219 -12.88 -1.73 -1.76
N GLY A 220 -14.01 -1.16 -1.38
CA GLY A 220 -14.90 -0.44 -2.26
C GLY A 220 -16.09 -1.25 -2.70
N LYS A 221 -16.70 -0.84 -3.81
CA LYS A 221 -17.99 -1.32 -4.28
C LYS A 221 -17.92 -2.75 -4.81
N TYR A 222 -18.94 -3.50 -4.40
CA TYR A 222 -19.41 -4.75 -4.96
C TYR A 222 -20.87 -4.55 -5.44
N SER A 223 -21.16 -3.38 -6.03
CA SER A 223 -22.44 -3.00 -6.66
C SER A 223 -22.30 -3.13 -8.18
N ASP A 224 -23.24 -3.76 -8.89
CA ASP A 224 -23.06 -4.26 -10.27
C ASP A 224 -22.17 -5.50 -10.33
N SER A 225 -22.06 -6.23 -9.21
CA SER A 225 -20.96 -7.17 -9.02
C SER A 225 -21.38 -8.57 -8.57
N ALA A 226 -22.65 -8.93 -8.58
CA ALA A 226 -23.04 -10.34 -8.51
C ALA A 226 -23.68 -10.73 -9.82
N LEU A 227 -23.01 -11.65 -10.49
CA LEU A 227 -23.44 -12.22 -11.75
C LEU A 227 -24.05 -13.59 -11.47
N ILE A 228 -25.37 -13.70 -11.55
CA ILE A 228 -26.05 -15.00 -11.57
C ILE A 228 -26.19 -15.41 -13.03
N VAL A 229 -25.64 -16.57 -13.37
CA VAL A 229 -25.78 -17.17 -14.69
C VAL A 229 -26.62 -18.43 -14.54
N VAL A 230 -27.70 -18.53 -15.31
CA VAL A 230 -28.54 -19.73 -15.41
C VAL A 230 -28.55 -20.19 -16.87
N CYS A 231 -28.24 -21.46 -17.11
CA CYS A 231 -28.15 -21.99 -18.46
C CYS A 231 -28.85 -23.35 -18.57
N THR A 232 -29.21 -23.72 -19.80
CA THR A 232 -29.67 -25.09 -20.10
C THR A 232 -28.51 -26.08 -20.05
N GLU A 233 -28.81 -27.38 -20.01
CA GLU A 233 -27.80 -28.44 -20.11
C GLU A 233 -26.99 -28.37 -21.42
N GLU A 234 -27.63 -28.03 -22.53
CA GLU A 234 -26.99 -27.87 -23.83
C GLU A 234 -26.06 -26.65 -23.85
N ALA A 235 -26.49 -25.53 -23.27
CA ALA A 235 -25.67 -24.34 -23.12
C ALA A 235 -24.42 -24.64 -22.29
N LEU A 236 -24.58 -25.36 -21.16
CA LEU A 236 -23.49 -25.71 -20.26
C LEU A 236 -22.36 -26.47 -20.96
N LYS A 237 -22.69 -27.40 -21.88
CA LYS A 237 -21.69 -28.14 -22.67
C LYS A 237 -20.83 -27.24 -23.57
N ASN A 238 -21.36 -26.08 -23.93
CA ASN A 238 -20.70 -25.09 -24.80
C ASN A 238 -20.01 -23.97 -24.03
N ILE A 239 -20.20 -23.87 -22.70
CA ILE A 239 -19.47 -22.91 -21.86
C ILE A 239 -18.07 -23.49 -21.62
N PRO A 240 -16.98 -22.77 -21.92
CA PRO A 240 -15.62 -23.28 -21.71
C PRO A 240 -15.35 -23.66 -20.25
N GLU A 241 -14.56 -24.71 -20.03
CA GLU A 241 -14.23 -25.17 -18.68
C GLU A 241 -13.60 -24.07 -17.81
N TYR A 242 -12.77 -23.19 -18.38
CA TYR A 242 -12.14 -22.09 -17.64
C TYR A 242 -13.11 -20.98 -17.22
N ILE A 243 -14.31 -20.92 -17.81
CA ILE A 243 -15.41 -20.08 -17.33
C ILE A 243 -16.21 -20.82 -16.26
N GLN A 244 -16.47 -22.12 -16.46
CA GLN A 244 -17.17 -22.95 -15.48
C GLN A 244 -16.38 -23.06 -14.17
N PHE A 245 -15.06 -23.21 -14.23
CA PHE A 245 -14.16 -23.41 -13.11
C PHE A 245 -13.12 -22.29 -13.05
N ILE A 246 -13.34 -21.30 -12.19
CA ILE A 246 -12.55 -20.04 -12.15
C ILE A 246 -11.06 -20.21 -11.80
N HIS A 247 -10.65 -21.41 -11.36
CA HIS A 247 -9.26 -21.76 -11.11
C HIS A 247 -8.50 -22.25 -12.35
N LYS A 248 -9.22 -22.57 -13.44
CA LYS A 248 -8.62 -23.00 -14.70
C LYS A 248 -8.26 -21.81 -15.57
N LYS A 249 -7.22 -22.00 -16.37
CA LYS A 249 -6.76 -21.07 -17.40
C LYS A 249 -7.23 -21.52 -18.78
N ASN A 250 -7.30 -20.61 -19.73
CA ASN A 250 -7.54 -20.92 -21.13
C ASN A 250 -6.31 -21.61 -21.77
N GLU A 251 -6.41 -21.94 -23.06
CA GLU A 251 -5.35 -22.59 -23.84
C GLU A 251 -4.06 -21.76 -23.94
N LYS A 252 -4.14 -20.44 -23.72
CA LYS A 252 -2.99 -19.52 -23.69
C LYS A 252 -2.35 -19.40 -22.30
N GLY A 253 -2.86 -20.11 -21.30
CA GLY A 253 -2.36 -20.02 -19.92
C GLY A 253 -2.84 -18.78 -19.17
N GLU A 254 -3.92 -18.14 -19.64
CA GLU A 254 -4.48 -16.91 -19.08
C GLU A 254 -5.78 -17.20 -18.32
N TYR A 255 -6.04 -16.41 -17.28
CA TYR A 255 -7.38 -16.39 -16.68
C TYR A 255 -8.31 -15.52 -17.53
N VAL A 256 -9.57 -15.91 -17.66
CA VAL A 256 -10.59 -15.13 -18.37
C VAL A 256 -11.59 -14.62 -17.34
N ASN A 257 -11.93 -13.32 -17.40
CA ASN A 257 -12.93 -12.73 -16.53
C ASN A 257 -14.33 -13.19 -16.96
N PRO A 258 -15.13 -13.85 -16.08
CA PRO A 258 -16.50 -14.27 -16.41
C PRO A 258 -17.42 -13.12 -16.83
N TYR A 259 -17.21 -11.91 -16.31
CA TYR A 259 -18.00 -10.73 -16.66
C TYR A 259 -17.77 -10.36 -18.12
N ARG A 260 -16.52 -10.33 -18.58
CA ARG A 260 -16.19 -10.17 -19.99
C ARG A 260 -16.90 -11.22 -20.86
N TYR A 261 -16.79 -12.49 -20.47
CA TYR A 261 -17.36 -13.59 -21.25
C TYR A 261 -18.89 -13.47 -21.40
N PHE A 262 -19.61 -13.31 -20.29
CA PHE A 262 -21.08 -13.31 -20.31
C PHE A 262 -21.70 -11.98 -20.75
N LEU A 263 -21.05 -10.85 -20.46
CA LEU A 263 -21.60 -9.51 -20.72
C LEU A 263 -21.12 -8.88 -22.04
N HIS A 264 -20.07 -9.41 -22.67
CA HIS A 264 -19.52 -8.85 -23.90
C HIS A 264 -19.29 -9.90 -24.99
N ASP A 265 -18.55 -10.97 -24.70
CA ASP A 265 -18.16 -11.94 -25.72
C ASP A 265 -19.33 -12.86 -26.14
N ASN A 266 -20.33 -13.06 -25.27
CA ASN A 266 -21.40 -14.05 -25.46
C ASN A 266 -22.81 -13.51 -25.09
N THR A 267 -23.18 -12.35 -25.61
CA THR A 267 -24.34 -11.54 -25.17
C THR A 267 -25.71 -11.93 -25.72
N ASN A 268 -25.78 -12.77 -26.75
CA ASN A 268 -27.02 -13.02 -27.50
C ASN A 268 -27.38 -14.51 -27.57
N ARG A 269 -27.68 -15.10 -26.40
CA ARG A 269 -28.01 -16.51 -26.27
C ARG A 269 -29.36 -16.72 -25.58
N ASN A 270 -30.26 -17.42 -26.27
CA ASN A 270 -31.59 -17.74 -25.74
C ASN A 270 -31.58 -18.90 -24.73
N ASP A 271 -30.44 -19.58 -24.58
CA ASP A 271 -30.22 -20.73 -23.71
C ASP A 271 -29.40 -20.40 -22.44
N ILE A 272 -29.07 -19.12 -22.25
CA ILE A 272 -28.43 -18.56 -21.06
C ILE A 272 -29.23 -17.33 -20.61
N SER A 273 -29.59 -17.27 -19.34
CA SER A 273 -30.02 -16.03 -18.67
C SER A 273 -28.92 -15.59 -17.73
N VAL A 274 -28.67 -14.30 -17.73
CA VAL A 274 -27.70 -13.69 -16.84
C VAL A 274 -28.46 -12.64 -16.01
N TYR A 275 -28.05 -12.40 -14.78
CA TYR A 275 -28.54 -11.29 -13.98
C TYR A 275 -27.35 -10.63 -13.32
N LEU A 276 -27.26 -9.32 -13.47
CA LEU A 276 -26.27 -8.48 -12.85
C LEU A 276 -26.96 -7.57 -11.85
N ASP A 277 -26.63 -7.72 -10.58
CA ASP A 277 -27.26 -6.92 -9.54
C ASP A 277 -26.66 -5.53 -9.43
N SER A 278 -27.48 -4.48 -9.59
CA SER A 278 -26.97 -3.10 -9.63
C SER A 278 -26.49 -2.49 -8.32
N CYS A 279 -26.73 -3.10 -7.15
CA CYS A 279 -26.21 -2.57 -5.89
C CYS A 279 -26.33 -3.54 -4.71
N ILE A 280 -25.24 -4.21 -4.32
CA ILE A 280 -25.24 -5.10 -3.13
C ILE A 280 -24.65 -4.40 -1.91
N PHE A 281 -23.35 -4.09 -1.92
CA PHE A 281 -22.67 -3.42 -0.82
C PHE A 281 -21.29 -2.88 -1.24
N SER A 282 -20.64 -2.14 -0.34
CA SER A 282 -19.24 -1.77 -0.41
C SER A 282 -18.50 -2.27 0.83
N LEU A 283 -17.22 -2.61 0.68
CA LEU A 283 -16.34 -3.00 1.78
C LEU A 283 -15.39 -1.86 2.12
N SER A 284 -15.01 -1.76 3.38
CA SER A 284 -13.95 -0.88 3.87
C SER A 284 -13.10 -1.65 4.89
N ALA A 285 -11.86 -1.22 5.08
CA ALA A 285 -11.01 -1.69 6.17
C ALA A 285 -10.60 -0.51 7.05
N CYS A 286 -10.45 -0.77 8.35
CA CYS A 286 -9.96 0.22 9.29
C CYS A 286 -8.90 -0.43 10.18
N ILE A 287 -7.64 -0.07 9.95
CA ILE A 287 -6.49 -0.51 10.71
C ILE A 287 -6.29 0.47 11.85
N LYS A 288 -6.44 -0.01 13.09
CA LYS A 288 -6.36 0.79 14.31
C LYS A 288 -5.30 0.25 15.27
N PRO A 289 -4.71 1.12 16.12
CA PRO A 289 -3.91 0.71 17.27
C PRO A 289 -4.74 -0.07 18.30
N GLY A 290 -4.05 -0.63 19.31
CA GLY A 290 -4.66 -1.35 20.44
C GLY A 290 -4.35 -2.84 20.50
N ASN A 291 -3.85 -3.44 19.42
CA ASN A 291 -3.44 -4.85 19.38
C ASN A 291 -1.92 -5.04 19.49
N GLY A 292 -1.18 -3.98 19.83
CA GLY A 292 0.27 -3.98 19.92
C GLY A 292 0.97 -3.84 18.56
N ILE A 293 2.30 -3.87 18.63
CA ILE A 293 3.21 -3.70 17.49
C ILE A 293 4.11 -4.93 17.40
N PHE A 294 4.06 -5.61 16.27
CA PHE A 294 4.93 -6.74 16.02
C PHE A 294 6.34 -6.30 15.65
N VAL A 295 7.35 -7.05 16.08
CA VAL A 295 8.74 -6.90 15.66
C VAL A 295 9.17 -8.17 14.93
N ASP A 296 9.36 -8.07 13.61
CA ASP A 296 9.85 -9.19 12.80
C ASP A 296 11.36 -9.35 13.00
N LYS A 297 11.75 -10.37 13.76
CA LYS A 297 13.16 -10.71 14.02
C LYS A 297 13.99 -10.91 12.74
N THR A 298 13.37 -11.28 11.61
CA THR A 298 14.08 -11.46 10.33
C THR A 298 14.57 -10.14 9.72
N LYS A 299 14.13 -8.99 10.25
CA LYS A 299 14.53 -7.65 9.83
C LYS A 299 15.55 -7.01 10.77
N LEU A 300 15.92 -7.67 11.87
CA LEU A 300 16.84 -7.14 12.87
C LEU A 300 18.28 -7.62 12.63
N PRO A 301 19.28 -6.80 12.98
CA PRO A 301 20.65 -7.28 13.08
C PRO A 301 20.80 -8.22 14.29
N TYR A 302 21.76 -9.15 14.23
CA TYR A 302 22.00 -10.15 15.29
C TYR A 302 22.03 -9.55 16.71
N LYS A 303 22.78 -8.45 16.90
CA LYS A 303 22.95 -7.79 18.20
C LYS A 303 21.64 -7.35 18.87
N ASN A 304 20.56 -7.25 18.10
CA ASN A 304 19.26 -6.78 18.56
C ASN A 304 18.21 -7.91 18.67
N LEU A 305 18.56 -9.17 18.40
CA LEU A 305 17.60 -10.27 18.43
C LEU A 305 17.07 -10.58 19.84
N ASN A 306 17.87 -10.30 20.88
CA ASN A 306 17.55 -10.53 22.28
C ASN A 306 17.00 -9.27 22.97
N PHE A 307 16.29 -8.42 22.23
CA PHE A 307 15.64 -7.25 22.81
C PHE A 307 14.53 -7.66 23.79
N LYS A 308 14.23 -6.77 24.73
CA LYS A 308 13.16 -6.99 25.70
C LYS A 308 11.84 -6.52 25.13
N ASP A 309 10.87 -7.43 25.02
CA ASP A 309 9.48 -7.10 24.69
C ASP A 309 8.91 -6.09 25.72
N ASP A 310 8.12 -5.15 25.23
CA ASP A 310 7.25 -4.26 26.00
C ASP A 310 5.81 -4.82 25.98
N THR A 311 4.97 -4.32 26.88
CA THR A 311 3.57 -4.70 27.08
C THR A 311 2.75 -4.66 25.78
N LEU A 312 3.05 -3.73 24.87
CA LEU A 312 2.33 -3.55 23.60
C LEU A 312 3.27 -3.47 22.38
N CYS A 313 4.51 -3.94 22.51
CA CYS A 313 5.42 -4.05 21.39
C CYS A 313 6.39 -5.20 21.61
N GLY A 314 6.53 -6.10 20.64
CA GLY A 314 7.41 -7.24 20.81
C GLY A 314 7.35 -8.26 19.70
N SER A 315 7.99 -9.40 19.95
CA SER A 315 8.12 -10.50 19.00
C SER A 315 7.32 -11.75 19.38
N SER A 316 6.46 -11.66 20.39
CA SER A 316 5.62 -12.78 20.86
C SER A 316 4.65 -13.31 19.80
N ILE A 317 4.20 -14.56 19.97
CA ILE A 317 3.16 -15.17 19.12
C ILE A 317 1.83 -14.41 19.17
N GLU A 318 1.53 -13.76 20.31
CA GLU A 318 0.34 -12.93 20.43
C GLU A 318 0.40 -11.72 19.49
N PHE A 319 1.51 -10.98 19.50
CA PHE A 319 1.71 -9.85 18.58
C PHE A 319 1.74 -10.35 17.14
N PHE A 320 2.41 -11.48 16.88
CA PHE A 320 2.42 -12.07 15.55
C PHE A 320 1.00 -12.32 15.01
N ASN A 321 0.07 -12.82 15.83
CA ASN A 321 -1.30 -13.14 15.40
C ASN A 321 -2.23 -11.92 15.34
N LYS A 322 -2.09 -10.96 16.27
CA LYS A 322 -3.10 -9.90 16.48
C LYS A 322 -2.67 -8.50 16.05
N ALA A 323 -1.38 -8.19 16.09
CA ALA A 323 -0.90 -6.84 15.81
C ALA A 323 -1.15 -6.50 14.34
N LEU A 324 -1.82 -5.37 14.08
CA LEU A 324 -2.05 -4.88 12.73
C LEU A 324 -0.89 -4.01 12.21
N PHE A 325 0.00 -3.61 13.11
CA PHE A 325 1.22 -2.84 12.83
C PHE A 325 2.46 -3.67 13.13
N GLU A 326 3.52 -3.39 12.38
CA GLU A 326 4.88 -3.85 12.64
C GLU A 326 5.81 -2.64 12.76
N GLN A 327 6.84 -2.72 13.61
CA GLN A 327 7.89 -1.71 13.62
C GLN A 327 8.65 -1.74 12.29
N PHE A 328 8.77 -0.57 11.64
CA PHE A 328 9.47 -0.45 10.38
C PHE A 328 10.97 -0.22 10.61
N PHE A 329 11.80 -1.02 9.94
CA PHE A 329 13.25 -0.84 9.90
C PHE A 329 13.65 -0.59 8.44
N SER A 330 14.15 0.62 8.15
CA SER A 330 14.61 1.00 6.81
C SER A 330 15.93 0.30 6.45
N HIS A 331 16.31 0.26 5.17
CA HIS A 331 17.62 -0.28 4.81
C HIS A 331 18.72 0.71 5.21
N GLU A 332 19.69 0.28 6.03
CA GLU A 332 20.84 1.13 6.38
C GLU A 332 21.95 1.02 5.34
N ASN A 333 22.31 2.15 4.74
CA ASN A 333 23.50 2.25 3.90
C ASN A 333 24.53 3.17 4.56
N LYS A 334 25.63 2.56 5.04
CA LYS A 334 26.72 3.29 5.72
C LYS A 334 27.49 4.25 4.81
N ASN A 335 27.27 4.21 3.50
CA ASN A 335 27.83 5.19 2.56
C ASN A 335 27.09 6.52 2.62
N PHE A 336 25.84 6.55 3.10
CA PHE A 336 25.07 7.77 3.29
C PHE A 336 25.44 8.43 4.62
N LYS A 337 26.61 9.07 4.62
CA LYS A 337 27.18 9.76 5.78
C LYS A 337 26.49 11.10 6.01
N ILE A 338 26.22 11.41 7.27
CA ILE A 338 25.77 12.73 7.72
C ILE A 338 26.84 13.27 8.66
N ASN A 339 27.31 14.48 8.38
CA ASN A 339 28.34 15.16 9.18
C ASN A 339 27.69 16.30 9.95
N THR A 340 27.00 15.95 11.05
CA THR A 340 26.19 16.92 11.80
C THR A 340 27.08 17.83 12.64
N ILE A 341 26.80 19.13 12.63
CA ILE A 341 27.46 20.09 13.53
C ILE A 341 27.27 19.70 15.01
N PRO A 342 28.26 19.93 15.89
CA PRO A 342 28.20 19.55 17.31
C PRO A 342 27.33 20.51 18.13
N VAL A 343 26.06 20.65 17.76
CA VAL A 343 25.08 21.56 18.38
C VAL A 343 23.81 20.77 18.72
N LEU A 344 23.28 21.03 19.92
CA LEU A 344 21.96 20.59 20.35
C LEU A 344 21.04 21.82 20.36
N ALA A 345 19.88 21.72 19.72
CA ALA A 345 18.91 22.81 19.68
C ALA A 345 17.52 22.33 20.12
N ASP A 346 16.87 23.12 20.97
CA ASP A 346 15.45 23.01 21.28
C ASP A 346 14.64 23.71 20.18
N TRP A 347 13.99 22.90 19.33
CA TRP A 347 13.20 23.43 18.22
C TRP A 347 11.93 24.16 18.68
N GLU A 348 11.35 23.71 19.79
CA GLU A 348 10.11 24.27 20.33
C GLU A 348 10.33 25.60 21.05
N LYS A 349 11.57 25.86 21.52
CA LYS A 349 11.98 27.15 22.11
C LYS A 349 12.66 28.09 21.13
N ASP A 350 12.70 27.70 19.85
CA ASP A 350 13.24 28.50 18.77
C ASP A 350 14.72 28.88 18.96
N GLU A 351 15.52 27.97 19.53
CA GLU A 351 16.95 28.20 19.81
C GLU A 351 17.82 28.29 18.53
N TYR A 352 17.24 28.16 17.34
CA TYR A 352 17.97 28.11 16.07
C TYR A 352 17.31 28.98 14.99
N THR A 353 17.98 30.05 14.55
CA THR A 353 17.47 30.98 13.53
C THR A 353 18.21 30.82 12.19
N PRO A 354 17.71 31.40 11.09
CA PRO A 354 18.45 31.43 9.82
C PRO A 354 19.84 32.04 9.94
N GLU A 355 20.02 33.07 10.78
CA GLU A 355 21.31 33.72 11.04
C GLU A 355 22.26 32.78 11.81
N THR A 356 21.74 32.06 12.81
CA THR A 356 22.50 31.02 13.53
C THR A 356 22.91 29.91 12.57
N TYR A 357 22.01 29.46 11.68
CA TYR A 357 22.31 28.48 10.65
C TYR A 357 23.44 28.95 9.73
N ILE A 358 23.39 30.19 9.22
CA ILE A 358 24.44 30.75 8.37
C ILE A 358 25.78 30.84 9.13
N THR A 359 25.73 31.30 10.38
CA THR A 359 26.92 31.41 11.24
C THR A 359 27.58 30.05 11.46
N ASN A 360 26.80 29.04 11.82
CA ASN A 360 27.31 27.68 12.01
C ASN A 360 27.78 27.05 10.71
N LYS A 361 27.05 27.27 9.61
CA LYS A 361 27.48 26.81 8.29
C LYS A 361 28.85 27.35 7.95
N ASN A 362 29.07 28.66 8.09
CA ASN A 362 30.37 29.28 7.80
C ASN A 362 31.47 28.79 8.77
N LYS A 363 31.16 28.66 10.06
CA LYS A 363 32.10 28.16 11.08
C LYS A 363 32.55 26.73 10.78
N TYR A 364 31.61 25.85 10.49
CA TYR A 364 31.88 24.42 10.33
C TYR A 364 32.21 24.02 8.89
N LEU A 365 32.04 24.89 7.89
CA LEU A 365 32.30 24.60 6.47
C LEU A 365 33.66 23.95 6.24
N HIS A 366 34.70 24.50 6.87
CA HIS A 366 36.08 24.00 6.80
C HIS A 366 36.53 23.22 8.04
N ASP A 367 35.79 23.32 9.14
CA ASP A 367 36.03 22.55 10.36
C ASP A 367 35.27 21.22 10.31
N THR A 368 35.83 20.27 9.56
CA THR A 368 35.26 18.93 9.43
C THR A 368 35.60 18.02 10.61
N LEU A 369 36.70 18.29 11.33
CA LEU A 369 37.19 17.45 12.44
C LEU A 369 36.27 17.48 13.67
N HIS A 370 35.61 18.61 13.93
CA HIS A 370 34.72 18.74 15.09
C HIS A 370 33.25 18.39 14.77
N ARG A 371 32.95 17.96 13.54
CA ARG A 371 31.60 17.47 13.20
C ARG A 371 31.40 16.07 13.74
N VAL A 372 30.16 15.77 14.11
CA VAL A 372 29.76 14.41 14.51
C VAL A 372 29.52 13.60 13.24
N HIS A 373 30.46 12.69 12.95
CA HIS A 373 30.37 11.79 11.81
C HIS A 373 29.46 10.60 12.10
N SER A 374 28.37 10.50 11.36
CA SER A 374 27.43 9.38 11.44
C SER A 374 26.95 8.98 10.05
N TRP A 375 26.00 8.06 10.02
CA TRP A 375 25.18 7.72 8.86
C TRP A 375 23.71 7.76 9.30
N ILE A 376 22.79 7.67 8.35
CA ILE A 376 21.36 7.52 8.63
C ILE A 376 21.15 6.12 9.25
N ARG A 377 20.67 6.06 10.50
CA ARG A 377 20.51 4.82 11.27
C ARG A 377 19.04 4.57 11.56
N ASN A 378 18.64 3.31 11.71
CA ASN A 378 17.38 2.98 12.35
C ASN A 378 17.49 3.07 13.87
N VAL A 379 16.33 2.90 14.51
CA VAL A 379 16.21 2.55 15.93
C VAL A 379 17.19 1.43 16.31
N GLU A 380 18.00 1.69 17.34
CA GLU A 380 18.99 0.71 17.80
C GLU A 380 18.36 -0.44 18.59
N CYS A 381 17.34 -0.20 19.40
CA CYS A 381 16.66 -1.24 20.17
C CYS A 381 15.15 -1.20 19.83
N PRO A 382 14.55 -2.30 19.32
CA PRO A 382 13.12 -2.33 19.04
C PRO A 382 12.26 -1.88 20.23
N CYS A 383 11.07 -1.36 19.94
CA CYS A 383 10.09 -0.91 20.94
C CYS A 383 10.51 0.27 21.84
N LYS A 384 11.64 0.93 21.56
CA LYS A 384 12.12 2.06 22.37
C LYS A 384 11.60 3.42 21.89
N GLU A 385 11.50 3.62 20.58
CA GLU A 385 11.02 4.86 19.96
C GLU A 385 9.62 4.74 19.33
N VAL A 386 8.94 3.60 19.57
CA VAL A 386 7.62 3.31 19.03
C VAL A 386 6.75 2.71 20.14
N TYR A 387 5.55 3.26 20.36
CA TYR A 387 4.60 2.77 21.37
C TYR A 387 3.19 2.67 20.82
N ASP A 388 2.49 1.58 21.11
CA ASP A 388 1.03 1.53 20.95
C ASP A 388 0.38 2.08 22.22
N ARG A 389 -0.30 3.22 22.10
CA ARG A 389 -1.04 3.85 23.19
C ARG A 389 -2.51 3.40 23.25
N LYS A 390 -2.92 2.45 22.41
CA LYS A 390 -4.31 2.00 22.15
C LYS A 390 -5.13 2.96 21.30
N GLU A 391 -5.12 4.26 21.60
CA GLU A 391 -5.83 5.24 20.76
C GLU A 391 -5.00 5.73 19.57
N TYR A 392 -3.67 5.61 19.65
CA TYR A 392 -2.74 5.95 18.58
C TYR A 392 -1.42 5.16 18.71
N ILE A 393 -0.71 4.98 17.60
CA ILE A 393 0.71 4.60 17.63
C ILE A 393 1.55 5.87 17.74
N GLU A 394 2.44 5.94 18.72
CA GLU A 394 3.41 7.00 18.93
C GLU A 394 4.74 6.62 18.27
N ILE A 395 5.31 7.50 17.45
CA ILE A 395 6.67 7.39 16.89
C ILE A 395 7.44 8.67 17.22
N PHE A 396 8.73 8.59 17.53
CA PHE A 396 9.52 9.80 17.79
C PHE A 396 11.02 9.62 17.58
N ASN A 397 11.70 10.68 17.15
CA ASN A 397 13.17 10.74 17.23
C ASN A 397 13.63 10.95 18.68
N PRO A 398 14.79 10.40 19.08
CA PRO A 398 15.24 10.39 20.48
C PRO A 398 15.56 11.79 21.00
N GLU A 399 15.34 11.98 22.30
CA GLU A 399 15.80 13.15 23.06
C GLU A 399 17.32 13.09 23.23
N ASN A 400 18.04 14.05 22.67
CA ASN A 400 19.50 14.09 22.78
C ASN A 400 19.94 14.98 23.95
N LYS A 401 20.47 14.36 25.01
CA LYS A 401 20.91 15.06 26.23
C LYS A 401 22.35 15.57 26.17
N ASN A 402 23.19 14.90 25.38
CA ASN A 402 24.60 15.24 25.17
C ASN A 402 25.05 14.82 23.77
N LEU A 403 26.18 15.36 23.31
CA LEU A 403 26.73 15.08 21.98
C LEU A 403 27.37 13.68 21.86
N GLU A 404 27.80 13.09 22.98
CA GLU A 404 28.46 11.76 22.99
C GLU A 404 27.55 10.66 22.44
N ASN A 405 26.24 10.76 22.71
CA ASN A 405 25.25 9.76 22.31
C ASN A 405 24.19 10.34 21.36
N ALA A 406 24.44 11.51 20.78
CA ALA A 406 23.44 12.17 19.95
C ALA A 406 23.19 11.40 18.64
N ALA A 407 21.93 11.22 18.27
CA ALA A 407 21.54 10.45 17.11
C ALA A 407 20.37 11.06 16.33
N LYS A 408 20.42 10.87 15.01
CA LYS A 408 19.34 11.10 14.05
C LYS A 408 18.89 9.72 13.57
N LEU A 409 17.69 9.29 13.97
CA LEU A 409 17.17 7.93 13.73
C LEU A 409 15.99 7.96 12.79
N ASN A 410 15.92 7.01 11.86
CA ASN A 410 14.70 6.71 11.13
C ASN A 410 13.79 5.86 12.03
N VAL A 411 12.55 6.32 12.23
CA VAL A 411 11.57 5.68 13.13
C VAL A 411 10.21 5.62 12.44
N GLY A 412 9.57 4.46 12.44
CA GLY A 412 8.24 4.32 11.85
C GLY A 412 7.59 2.98 12.14
N VAL A 413 6.38 2.84 11.60
CA VAL A 413 5.61 1.58 11.59
C VAL A 413 5.06 1.31 10.20
N MET A 414 4.80 0.04 9.92
CA MET A 414 4.14 -0.41 8.70
C MET A 414 2.88 -1.22 9.02
N THR A 415 1.89 -1.17 8.14
CA THR A 415 0.74 -2.08 8.24
C THR A 415 1.16 -3.51 7.90
N ARG A 416 0.50 -4.49 8.52
CA ARG A 416 0.73 -5.93 8.23
C ARG A 416 -0.29 -6.53 7.27
N VAL A 417 -1.35 -5.79 6.95
CA VAL A 417 -2.34 -6.13 5.93
C VAL A 417 -2.05 -5.33 4.68
N GLY A 418 -1.78 -6.02 3.57
CA GLY A 418 -1.54 -5.41 2.27
C GLY A 418 -2.77 -5.44 1.36
N PHE A 419 -2.82 -4.49 0.44
CA PHE A 419 -3.90 -4.32 -0.53
C PHE A 419 -3.32 -4.15 -1.94
N THR A 420 -4.13 -4.48 -2.96
CA THR A 420 -3.87 -4.13 -4.35
C THR A 420 -4.95 -3.15 -4.80
N TYR A 421 -4.58 -1.89 -4.95
CA TYR A 421 -5.45 -0.72 -5.11
C TYR A 421 -6.28 -0.36 -3.87
N GLY A 422 -6.81 0.85 -3.86
CA GLY A 422 -7.65 1.35 -2.78
C GLY A 422 -7.54 2.86 -2.58
N LYS A 423 -8.50 3.42 -1.86
CA LYS A 423 -8.41 4.76 -1.29
C LYS A 423 -7.85 4.65 0.12
N ILE A 424 -6.54 4.73 0.24
CA ILE A 424 -5.81 4.52 1.48
C ILE A 424 -5.61 5.87 2.15
N THR A 425 -6.21 6.06 3.33
CA THR A 425 -6.22 7.33 4.05
C THR A 425 -5.67 7.17 5.45
N ALA A 426 -4.60 7.90 5.76
CA ALA A 426 -3.98 7.98 7.07
C ALA A 426 -4.53 9.18 7.85
N LYS A 427 -4.99 8.95 9.08
CA LYS A 427 -5.27 10.02 10.06
C LYS A 427 -4.09 10.12 11.02
N VAL A 428 -3.30 11.17 10.90
CA VAL A 428 -2.01 11.29 11.63
C VAL A 428 -1.79 12.69 12.18
N LYS A 429 -1.00 12.78 13.25
CA LYS A 429 -0.37 13.99 13.76
C LYS A 429 1.12 13.82 13.61
N LEU A 430 1.68 14.30 12.52
CA LEU A 430 3.13 14.35 12.36
C LEU A 430 3.66 15.67 12.94
N PRO A 431 4.92 15.70 13.38
CA PRO A 431 5.47 16.91 13.97
C PRO A 431 5.62 18.03 12.96
N HIS A 432 5.62 19.28 13.45
CA HIS A 432 6.06 20.42 12.68
C HIS A 432 7.48 20.19 12.15
N LEU A 433 7.72 20.62 10.92
CA LEU A 433 9.06 20.59 10.32
C LEU A 433 9.81 21.88 10.65
N LEU A 434 9.09 22.99 10.87
CA LEU A 434 9.66 24.32 11.04
C LEU A 434 9.47 24.85 12.46
N ASN A 435 10.43 25.64 12.95
CA ASN A 435 10.25 26.47 14.15
C ASN A 435 9.63 27.84 13.79
N LYS A 436 9.46 28.75 14.76
CA LYS A 436 8.87 30.09 14.50
C LYS A 436 9.71 30.95 13.55
N HIS A 437 10.99 30.63 13.39
CA HIS A 437 11.92 31.31 12.49
C HIS A 437 12.05 30.59 11.13
N HIS A 438 11.19 29.61 10.86
CA HIS A 438 11.12 28.87 9.61
C HIS A 438 12.35 28.00 9.29
N VAL A 439 13.14 27.67 10.32
CA VAL A 439 14.25 26.73 10.16
C VAL A 439 13.72 25.31 10.25
N TRP A 440 14.23 24.44 9.38
CA TRP A 440 13.87 23.03 9.33
C TRP A 440 14.60 22.18 10.38
N ASN A 441 13.86 21.34 11.10
CA ASN A 441 14.38 20.44 12.14
C ASN A 441 15.16 19.22 11.59
N GLY A 442 15.24 19.07 10.27
CA GLY A 442 15.98 18.00 9.61
C GLY A 442 15.17 16.72 9.40
N VAL A 443 13.92 16.65 9.86
CA VAL A 443 13.03 15.48 9.70
C VAL A 443 12.24 15.59 8.40
N THR A 444 12.18 14.51 7.64
CA THR A 444 11.19 14.29 6.58
C THR A 444 10.07 13.46 7.17
N ASN A 445 8.84 13.95 7.04
CA ASN A 445 7.64 13.21 7.43
C ASN A 445 7.18 12.42 6.20
N ALA A 446 7.20 11.09 6.29
CA ALA A 446 6.90 10.22 5.15
C ALA A 446 5.71 9.30 5.40
N ILE A 447 4.87 9.17 4.37
CA ILE A 447 3.69 8.29 4.31
C ILE A 447 3.68 7.63 2.94
N TRP A 448 3.92 6.34 2.89
CA TRP A 448 4.20 5.68 1.62
C TRP A 448 3.67 4.27 1.57
N LEU A 449 3.36 3.81 0.36
CA LEU A 449 3.02 2.43 0.07
C LEU A 449 4.28 1.74 -0.44
N ILE A 450 4.61 0.58 0.09
CA ILE A 450 5.73 -0.24 -0.37
C ILE A 450 5.29 -1.67 -0.62
N THR A 451 5.93 -2.34 -1.56
CA THR A 451 5.75 -3.79 -1.78
C THR A 451 5.79 -4.59 -0.47
N GLN A 452 4.81 -5.48 -0.30
CA GLN A 452 4.71 -6.28 0.93
C GLN A 452 5.80 -7.36 1.05
N ASP A 453 6.19 -7.96 -0.07
CA ASP A 453 7.18 -9.04 -0.15
C ASP A 453 7.93 -8.91 -1.48
N LEU A 454 9.22 -9.22 -1.49
CA LEU A 454 10.08 -9.18 -2.67
C LEU A 454 10.07 -10.48 -3.48
N SER A 455 9.29 -11.47 -3.06
CA SER A 455 9.17 -12.77 -3.71
C SER A 455 8.29 -12.71 -4.96
N GLU A 456 8.49 -13.67 -5.87
CA GLU A 456 7.88 -13.68 -7.20
C GLU A 456 6.34 -13.62 -7.20
N TRP A 457 5.69 -14.12 -6.15
CA TRP A 457 4.24 -14.06 -6.01
C TRP A 457 3.69 -12.62 -6.07
N ASN A 458 4.52 -11.66 -5.65
CA ASN A 458 4.20 -10.24 -5.59
C ASN A 458 4.88 -9.41 -6.69
N ASN A 459 5.32 -10.04 -7.78
CA ASN A 459 5.84 -9.34 -8.94
C ASN A 459 4.77 -8.41 -9.55
N ARG A 460 5.21 -7.23 -9.99
CA ARG A 460 4.44 -6.32 -10.86
C ARG A 460 4.18 -6.97 -12.22
N ARG A 461 3.34 -6.30 -13.02
CA ARG A 461 3.13 -6.60 -14.43
C ARG A 461 4.47 -6.69 -15.16
N TYR A 462 4.56 -7.63 -16.10
CA TYR A 462 5.68 -7.72 -17.02
C TYR A 462 5.84 -6.39 -17.76
N SER A 463 7.08 -5.91 -17.88
CA SER A 463 7.37 -4.71 -18.67
C SER A 463 8.07 -5.09 -19.98
N HIS A 464 7.56 -4.60 -21.11
CA HIS A 464 8.13 -4.87 -22.43
C HIS A 464 9.49 -4.20 -22.62
N THR A 465 9.63 -2.99 -22.10
CA THR A 465 10.89 -2.22 -22.09
C THR A 465 11.80 -2.58 -20.91
N GLY A 466 11.27 -3.28 -19.90
CA GLY A 466 11.96 -3.68 -18.67
C GLY A 466 12.00 -2.57 -17.63
N TYR A 467 12.40 -2.90 -16.40
CA TYR A 467 12.56 -2.01 -15.26
C TYR A 467 14.03 -1.80 -14.94
N THR A 468 14.42 -0.60 -14.55
CA THR A 468 15.75 -0.32 -14.00
C THR A 468 15.87 -0.97 -12.61
N PRO A 469 16.89 -1.81 -12.32
CA PRO A 469 17.03 -2.51 -11.03
C PRO A 469 17.19 -1.55 -9.84
N LYS A 470 16.36 -1.69 -8.80
CA LYS A 470 16.48 -0.89 -7.55
C LYS A 470 17.86 -1.11 -6.93
N GLY A 471 18.57 -0.01 -6.66
CA GLY A 471 19.92 -0.04 -6.08
C GLY A 471 21.07 -0.31 -7.07
N ASN A 472 20.77 -0.57 -8.35
CA ASN A 472 21.77 -0.70 -9.41
C ASN A 472 21.26 -0.04 -10.71
N PRO A 473 21.23 1.30 -10.78
CA PRO A 473 20.65 2.03 -11.91
C PRO A 473 21.42 1.84 -13.23
N ASP A 474 22.68 1.41 -13.16
CA ASP A 474 23.51 1.10 -14.32
C ASP A 474 23.42 -0.38 -14.75
N GLY A 475 22.70 -1.20 -13.98
CA GLY A 475 22.46 -2.61 -14.28
C GLY A 475 21.58 -2.83 -15.51
N GLU A 476 21.57 -4.08 -16.00
CA GLU A 476 20.67 -4.51 -17.07
C GLU A 476 19.21 -4.39 -16.63
N ARG A 477 18.34 -3.95 -17.53
CA ARG A 477 16.90 -3.85 -17.25
C ARG A 477 16.31 -5.24 -17.04
N ILE A 478 15.43 -5.36 -16.05
CA ILE A 478 14.74 -6.61 -15.71
C ILE A 478 13.27 -6.52 -16.07
N HIS A 479 12.71 -7.55 -16.71
CA HIS A 479 11.32 -7.48 -17.18
C HIS A 479 10.27 -7.72 -16.09
N THR A 480 10.68 -8.21 -14.92
CA THR A 480 9.80 -8.45 -13.78
C THR A 480 10.52 -8.05 -12.49
N THR A 481 9.76 -7.55 -11.52
CA THR A 481 10.24 -7.16 -10.20
C THR A 481 9.05 -7.06 -9.25
N ALA A 482 9.27 -7.38 -7.97
CA ALA A 482 8.29 -7.16 -6.92
C ALA A 482 8.39 -5.75 -6.31
N TYR A 483 9.42 -4.96 -6.63
CA TYR A 483 9.59 -3.64 -6.02
C TYR A 483 8.59 -2.62 -6.55
N SER A 484 7.82 -2.04 -5.65
CA SER A 484 6.89 -0.93 -5.89
C SER A 484 6.90 -0.01 -4.70
N GLU A 485 6.75 1.28 -4.97
CA GLU A 485 6.80 2.34 -3.97
C GLU A 485 5.98 3.56 -4.47
N ILE A 486 5.09 4.09 -3.62
CA ILE A 486 4.27 5.28 -3.88
C ILE A 486 4.30 6.17 -2.63
N ASP A 487 4.81 7.40 -2.74
CA ASP A 487 5.22 8.17 -1.57
C ASP A 487 4.48 9.50 -1.41
N PHE A 488 4.28 9.88 -0.15
CA PHE A 488 4.33 11.25 0.32
C PHE A 488 5.62 11.44 1.11
N GLU A 489 6.49 12.35 0.67
CA GLU A 489 7.61 12.83 1.47
C GLU A 489 7.44 14.33 1.70
N ILE A 490 7.34 14.74 2.97
CA ILE A 490 7.04 16.12 3.34
C ILE A 490 8.29 16.74 3.95
N ILE A 491 8.82 17.76 3.28
CA ILE A 491 10.19 18.23 3.47
C ILE A 491 10.33 19.73 3.25
N LYS A 492 11.32 20.37 3.87
CA LYS A 492 11.68 21.77 3.58
C LYS A 492 12.63 21.85 2.37
N ALA A 493 12.06 22.03 1.18
CA ALA A 493 12.79 22.14 -0.09
C ALA A 493 12.25 23.27 -0.98
N SER A 494 12.91 23.51 -2.11
CA SER A 494 12.40 24.41 -3.15
C SER A 494 11.16 23.82 -3.85
N PRO A 495 10.09 24.61 -4.08
CA PRO A 495 8.96 24.18 -4.90
C PRO A 495 9.35 24.06 -6.38
N TYR A 496 10.42 24.74 -6.79
CA TYR A 496 10.97 24.66 -8.14
C TYR A 496 12.03 23.56 -8.24
N TRP A 497 12.06 22.91 -9.40
CA TRP A 497 13.17 22.06 -9.82
C TRP A 497 14.43 22.89 -10.11
N PRO A 498 15.61 22.26 -10.19
CA PRO A 498 16.84 22.97 -10.53
C PRO A 498 16.73 23.69 -11.88
N TYR A 499 17.17 24.95 -11.91
CA TYR A 499 16.88 25.88 -13.00
C TYR A 499 17.32 25.39 -14.39
N GLN A 500 18.34 24.53 -14.47
CA GLN A 500 18.87 23.98 -15.72
C GLN A 500 17.87 23.10 -16.46
N TYR A 501 16.85 22.57 -15.77
CA TYR A 501 15.82 21.71 -16.37
C TYR A 501 14.66 22.50 -16.96
N TYR A 502 14.52 23.79 -16.62
CA TYR A 502 13.48 24.64 -17.18
C TYR A 502 13.85 25.17 -18.56
N LYS A 503 13.01 24.87 -19.56
CA LYS A 503 13.04 25.49 -20.89
C LYS A 503 12.47 26.92 -20.86
N ASN A 504 11.49 27.19 -20.00
CA ASN A 504 10.85 28.50 -19.83
C ASN A 504 11.78 29.46 -19.06
N SER A 505 12.08 30.62 -19.62
CA SER A 505 12.98 31.62 -19.03
C SER A 505 12.48 32.18 -17.70
N THR A 506 11.17 32.38 -17.56
CA THR A 506 10.54 32.89 -16.34
C THR A 506 10.66 31.87 -15.20
N LEU A 507 10.36 30.59 -15.45
CA LEU A 507 10.53 29.53 -14.44
C LEU A 507 12.00 29.33 -14.06
N LYS A 508 12.90 29.41 -15.04
CA LYS A 508 14.34 29.37 -14.83
C LYS A 508 14.82 30.48 -13.88
N GLU A 509 14.34 31.70 -14.07
CA GLU A 509 14.67 32.84 -13.20
C GLU A 509 14.06 32.67 -11.80
N LYS A 510 12.78 32.29 -11.71
CA LYS A 510 12.11 32.00 -10.42
C LYS A 510 12.86 30.94 -9.61
N SER A 511 13.26 29.85 -10.24
CA SER A 511 14.04 28.77 -9.60
C SER A 511 15.39 29.28 -9.06
N LYS A 512 16.12 30.09 -9.84
CA LYS A 512 17.42 30.66 -9.43
C LYS A 512 17.31 31.61 -8.22
N LEU A 513 16.27 32.42 -8.20
CA LEU A 513 16.09 33.48 -7.20
C LEU A 513 15.34 33.01 -5.96
N TYR A 514 14.78 31.79 -5.96
CA TYR A 514 14.01 31.28 -4.84
C TYR A 514 14.89 31.14 -3.59
N ASN A 515 14.46 31.79 -2.50
CA ASN A 515 15.06 31.67 -1.19
C ASN A 515 13.99 31.33 -0.15
N GLY A 516 13.80 30.04 0.13
CA GLY A 516 12.81 29.55 1.08
C GLY A 516 13.21 29.62 2.55
N LYS A 517 14.36 30.19 2.91
CA LYS A 517 14.85 30.16 4.31
C LYS A 517 13.94 30.90 5.30
N TYR A 518 13.28 31.96 4.84
CA TYR A 518 12.49 32.87 5.69
C TYR A 518 10.97 32.70 5.53
N ASN A 519 10.50 31.62 4.91
CA ASN A 519 9.07 31.36 4.74
C ASN A 519 8.65 30.03 5.38
N ASP A 520 7.37 29.88 5.67
CA ASP A 520 6.77 28.68 6.25
C ASP A 520 6.40 27.60 5.21
N THR A 521 6.82 27.79 3.95
CA THR A 521 6.50 26.86 2.86
C THR A 521 7.32 25.57 2.97
N ILE A 522 6.64 24.45 3.03
CA ILE A 522 7.18 23.09 2.91
C ILE A 522 6.68 22.47 1.61
N ILE A 523 7.30 21.37 1.21
CA ILE A 523 6.98 20.65 -0.02
C ILE A 523 6.37 19.31 0.35
N VAL A 524 5.19 19.05 -0.22
CA VAL A 524 4.60 17.71 -0.31
C VAL A 524 5.10 17.11 -1.62
N ALA A 525 6.07 16.21 -1.54
CA ALA A 525 6.59 15.47 -2.69
C ALA A 525 5.78 14.19 -2.85
N ALA A 526 5.14 14.04 -4.00
CA ALA A 526 4.38 12.86 -4.38
C ALA A 526 5.16 12.08 -5.44
N THR A 527 5.57 10.85 -5.13
CA THR A 527 6.48 10.07 -5.96
C THR A 527 5.85 8.72 -6.33
N ASN A 528 5.97 8.33 -7.61
CA ASN A 528 5.73 6.94 -8.04
C ASN A 528 7.05 6.33 -8.52
N TRP A 529 7.47 5.23 -7.89
CA TRP A 529 8.63 4.46 -8.33
C TRP A 529 8.21 3.45 -9.40
N ASP A 530 8.10 3.93 -10.63
CA ASP A 530 7.84 3.11 -11.81
C ASP A 530 9.09 2.40 -12.36
N LEU A 531 10.23 2.57 -11.68
CA LEU A 531 11.52 1.99 -12.02
C LEU A 531 11.93 2.30 -13.45
N ALA A 532 11.53 3.46 -13.96
CA ALA A 532 11.82 3.92 -15.31
C ALA A 532 11.35 2.98 -16.43
N SER A 533 10.30 2.18 -16.20
CA SER A 533 9.62 1.46 -17.29
C SER A 533 9.16 2.45 -18.36
N GLN A 534 9.51 2.16 -19.61
CA GLN A 534 9.20 3.00 -20.78
C GLN A 534 7.96 2.49 -21.54
N ASP A 535 7.21 1.56 -20.96
CA ASP A 535 5.95 1.08 -21.53
C ASP A 535 4.85 2.17 -21.60
N PRO A 536 4.78 3.15 -20.66
CA PRO A 536 3.83 4.24 -20.77
C PRO A 536 4.01 5.03 -22.08
N PRO A 537 2.92 5.29 -22.85
CA PRO A 537 3.00 5.90 -24.17
C PRO A 537 3.51 7.35 -24.19
N LYS A 538 3.53 8.02 -23.03
CA LYS A 538 4.04 9.38 -22.83
C LYS A 538 5.16 9.43 -21.80
N PHE A 539 5.96 8.36 -21.70
CA PHE A 539 7.19 8.40 -20.90
C PHE A 539 8.10 9.54 -21.38
N ASP A 540 8.52 10.42 -20.46
CA ASP A 540 9.37 11.57 -20.79
C ASP A 540 10.23 12.02 -19.58
N TYR A 541 11.27 12.81 -19.87
CA TYR A 541 12.20 13.43 -18.93
C TYR A 541 12.85 14.69 -19.58
N PRO A 542 13.31 15.69 -18.81
CA PRO A 542 13.35 15.73 -17.36
C PRO A 542 12.05 16.21 -16.71
N ILE A 543 11.40 17.21 -17.29
CA ILE A 543 10.16 17.80 -16.76
C ILE A 543 9.04 17.53 -17.75
N GLN A 544 7.92 17.01 -17.24
CA GLN A 544 6.69 16.75 -17.98
C GLN A 544 5.49 17.37 -17.26
N TYR A 545 4.48 17.78 -18.03
CA TYR A 545 3.27 18.41 -17.51
C TYR A 545 2.09 17.45 -17.59
N LEU A 546 1.40 17.28 -16.47
CA LEU A 546 0.26 16.37 -16.33
C LEU A 546 -0.99 17.18 -16.03
N ASN A 547 -2.08 16.90 -16.72
CA ASN A 547 -3.36 17.58 -16.50
C ASN A 547 -4.38 16.63 -15.89
N HIS A 548 -5.11 17.11 -14.90
CA HIS A 548 -6.25 16.41 -14.30
C HIS A 548 -7.33 17.42 -13.93
N GLY A 549 -8.46 17.37 -14.64
CA GLY A 549 -9.50 18.40 -14.53
C GLY A 549 -8.97 19.78 -14.93
N ASP A 550 -9.05 20.73 -13.99
CA ASP A 550 -8.58 22.11 -14.11
C ASP A 550 -7.15 22.33 -13.57
N LYS A 551 -6.48 21.27 -13.11
CA LYS A 551 -5.14 21.33 -12.54
C LYS A 551 -4.08 20.87 -13.52
N GLU A 552 -2.95 21.57 -13.52
CA GLU A 552 -1.71 21.20 -14.20
C GLU A 552 -0.63 20.92 -13.13
N TYR A 553 0.08 19.81 -13.29
CA TYR A 553 1.14 19.36 -12.43
C TYR A 553 2.45 19.30 -13.19
N GLU A 554 3.51 19.74 -12.53
CA GLU A 554 4.87 19.62 -13.03
C GLU A 554 5.55 18.41 -12.38
N ALA A 555 5.75 17.35 -13.14
CA ALA A 555 6.41 16.14 -12.68
C ALA A 555 7.84 16.05 -13.25
N MET A 556 8.78 15.58 -12.43
CA MET A 556 10.18 15.47 -12.80
C MET A 556 10.74 14.07 -12.64
N ARG A 557 11.54 13.67 -13.63
CA ARG A 557 12.44 12.52 -13.63
C ARG A 557 13.83 12.99 -14.05
N TRP A 558 14.89 12.65 -13.30
CA TRP A 558 16.22 13.24 -13.59
C TRP A 558 16.80 12.84 -14.95
N ASN A 559 16.55 11.60 -15.40
CA ASN A 559 17.00 11.05 -16.67
C ASN A 559 16.17 9.81 -17.04
N GLU A 560 16.41 9.24 -18.20
CA GLU A 560 15.67 8.08 -18.73
C GLU A 560 15.74 6.80 -17.87
N LYS A 561 16.74 6.67 -16.98
CA LYS A 561 16.93 5.50 -16.10
C LYS A 561 16.53 5.79 -14.65
N TYR A 562 16.29 7.04 -14.29
CA TYR A 562 15.95 7.40 -12.93
C TYR A 562 14.59 6.83 -12.55
N GLN A 563 14.54 6.14 -11.43
CA GLN A 563 13.54 5.13 -11.11
C GLN A 563 12.20 5.68 -10.61
N ALA A 564 12.10 7.00 -10.48
CA ALA A 564 10.96 7.67 -9.89
C ALA A 564 10.51 8.87 -10.75
N LEU A 565 9.21 9.10 -10.74
CA LEU A 565 8.59 10.34 -11.21
C LEU A 565 8.02 11.06 -9.99
N THR A 566 8.32 12.35 -9.82
CA THR A 566 7.94 13.10 -8.62
C THR A 566 7.26 14.42 -8.97
N ILE A 567 6.19 14.76 -8.26
CA ILE A 567 5.53 16.08 -8.28
C ILE A 567 5.82 16.78 -6.95
N ARG A 568 6.07 18.10 -7.00
CA ARG A 568 6.24 18.94 -5.80
C ARG A 568 5.09 19.91 -5.65
N THR A 569 4.40 19.83 -4.52
CA THR A 569 3.31 20.74 -4.21
C THR A 569 3.63 21.53 -2.94
N PRO A 570 3.73 22.86 -3.03
CA PRO A 570 3.98 23.68 -1.85
C PRO A 570 2.77 23.66 -0.91
N ALA A 571 3.04 23.61 0.39
CA ALA A 571 2.06 23.70 1.46
C ALA A 571 2.63 24.50 2.64
N LEU A 572 1.77 24.95 3.55
CA LEU A 572 2.22 25.65 4.76
C LEU A 572 2.43 24.65 5.90
N ASP A 573 3.55 24.75 6.62
CA ASP A 573 3.87 23.86 7.74
C ASP A 573 2.76 23.85 8.81
N ASN A 574 2.26 25.03 9.17
CA ASN A 574 1.20 25.16 10.16
C ASN A 574 -0.17 24.67 9.67
N GLU A 575 -0.42 24.65 8.36
CA GLU A 575 -1.66 24.08 7.80
C GLU A 575 -1.71 22.57 8.01
N LEU A 576 -0.61 21.88 7.68
CA LEU A 576 -0.49 20.43 7.73
C LEU A 576 -0.28 19.92 9.16
N PHE A 577 0.53 20.62 9.95
CA PHE A 577 1.00 20.13 11.24
C PHE A 577 0.52 20.94 12.43
N GLY A 578 -0.19 22.08 12.26
CA GLY A 578 -0.67 22.90 13.37
C GLY A 578 -1.91 22.35 14.11
N LYS A 579 -2.66 21.43 13.49
CA LYS A 579 -3.89 20.84 14.07
C LYS A 579 -3.59 19.58 14.89
N GLU A 580 -4.60 19.05 15.59
CA GLU A 580 -4.47 17.80 16.34
C GLU A 580 -4.18 16.60 15.44
N PHE A 581 -4.70 16.59 14.22
CA PHE A 581 -4.37 15.62 13.17
C PHE A 581 -4.67 16.22 11.78
N TYR A 582 -4.18 15.54 10.75
CA TYR A 582 -4.46 15.80 9.34
C TYR A 582 -4.69 14.48 8.61
N TYR A 583 -5.31 14.54 7.44
CA TYR A 583 -5.54 13.39 6.58
C TYR A 583 -4.62 13.44 5.37
N PHE A 584 -4.00 12.30 5.09
CA PHE A 584 -3.20 12.06 3.89
C PHE A 584 -3.77 10.85 3.18
N GLN A 585 -4.04 10.98 1.89
CA GLN A 585 -4.71 9.97 1.09
C GLN A 585 -3.93 9.68 -0.18
N ILE A 586 -3.70 8.39 -0.42
CA ILE A 586 -3.26 7.85 -1.70
C ILE A 586 -4.45 7.06 -2.25
N GLU A 587 -5.10 7.59 -3.29
CA GLU A 587 -6.03 6.83 -4.10
C GLU A 587 -5.25 6.19 -5.24
N TRP A 588 -5.01 4.90 -5.11
CA TRP A 588 -4.27 4.11 -6.08
C TRP A 588 -5.25 3.21 -6.82
N ARG A 589 -5.36 3.45 -8.14
CA ARG A 589 -6.23 2.75 -9.08
C ARG A 589 -5.38 1.98 -10.09
N PRO A 590 -5.99 1.10 -10.91
CA PRO A 590 -5.24 0.35 -11.92
C PRO A 590 -4.49 1.22 -12.94
N ASP A 591 -5.04 2.38 -13.27
CA ASP A 591 -4.60 3.28 -14.35
C ASP A 591 -4.09 4.65 -13.85
N GLU A 592 -4.23 4.96 -12.56
CA GLU A 592 -3.84 6.26 -12.01
C GLU A 592 -3.54 6.22 -10.50
N ILE A 593 -2.84 7.24 -10.03
CA ILE A 593 -2.59 7.53 -8.62
C ILE A 593 -2.95 8.99 -8.36
N ILE A 594 -3.74 9.22 -7.32
CA ILE A 594 -4.17 10.55 -6.90
C ILE A 594 -3.80 10.75 -5.43
N TRP A 595 -3.08 11.83 -5.14
CA TRP A 595 -2.70 12.19 -3.78
C TRP A 595 -3.57 13.34 -3.30
N ARG A 596 -4.16 13.19 -2.11
CA ARG A 596 -4.96 14.23 -1.47
C ARG A 596 -4.56 14.42 -0.02
N ILE A 597 -4.70 15.65 0.46
CA ILE A 597 -4.49 15.98 1.86
C ILE A 597 -5.61 16.92 2.35
N GLY A 598 -5.93 16.91 3.64
CA GLY A 598 -6.94 17.79 4.19
C GLY A 598 -7.19 17.65 5.69
N PRO A 599 -7.91 18.62 6.30
CA PRO A 599 -8.21 18.59 7.73
C PRO A 599 -9.30 17.58 8.12
N SER A 600 -10.08 17.13 7.14
CA SER A 600 -11.12 16.10 7.28
C SER A 600 -11.32 15.40 5.94
N LYS A 601 -11.85 14.16 5.95
CA LYS A 601 -12.08 13.36 4.72
C LYS A 601 -12.93 14.08 3.67
N ASP A 602 -13.89 14.91 4.08
CA ASP A 602 -14.77 15.70 3.20
C ASP A 602 -14.13 17.01 2.70
N LYS A 603 -12.96 17.38 3.24
CA LYS A 603 -12.24 18.63 2.92
C LYS A 603 -10.83 18.37 2.36
N MET A 604 -10.58 17.17 1.86
CA MET A 604 -9.32 16.87 1.19
C MET A 604 -9.27 17.50 -0.19
N TYR A 605 -8.12 18.06 -0.55
CA TYR A 605 -7.84 18.58 -1.87
C TYR A 605 -6.69 17.82 -2.52
N GLU A 606 -6.75 17.71 -3.84
CA GLU A 606 -5.73 17.02 -4.63
C GLU A 606 -4.44 17.84 -4.70
N VAL A 607 -3.32 17.18 -4.38
CA VAL A 607 -1.97 17.74 -4.39
C VAL A 607 -1.07 17.12 -5.46
N ALA A 608 -1.40 15.96 -6.00
CA ALA A 608 -0.70 15.38 -7.15
C ALA A 608 -1.57 14.36 -7.87
N TYR A 609 -1.22 14.11 -9.14
CA TYR A 609 -1.88 13.17 -10.02
C TYR A 609 -0.86 12.54 -10.97
N MET A 610 -0.95 11.22 -11.18
CA MET A 610 -0.21 10.50 -12.20
C MET A 610 -1.08 9.43 -12.84
N SER A 611 -0.89 9.17 -14.14
CA SER A 611 -1.63 8.13 -14.87
C SER A 611 -0.72 7.20 -15.63
N GLU A 612 -1.25 6.03 -16.02
CA GLU A 612 -0.59 5.01 -16.83
C GLU A 612 -0.06 5.53 -18.17
N LYS A 613 -0.54 6.70 -18.61
CA LYS A 613 -0.04 7.35 -19.82
C LYS A 613 1.40 7.81 -19.66
N GLN A 614 1.81 8.26 -18.48
CA GLN A 614 3.12 8.86 -18.20
C GLN A 614 4.06 7.96 -17.41
N THR A 615 3.51 7.08 -16.58
CA THR A 615 4.26 6.31 -15.60
C THR A 615 3.67 4.92 -15.43
N SER A 616 4.49 3.90 -15.16
CA SER A 616 3.98 2.56 -14.89
C SER A 616 3.34 2.52 -13.51
N ILE A 617 2.03 2.29 -13.46
CA ILE A 617 1.28 2.15 -12.22
C ILE A 617 1.53 0.75 -11.64
N PRO A 618 2.00 0.62 -10.38
CA PRO A 618 2.18 -0.69 -9.77
C PRO A 618 0.84 -1.41 -9.63
N ASN A 619 0.85 -2.74 -9.79
CA ASN A 619 -0.36 -3.59 -9.70
C ASN A 619 -0.19 -4.80 -8.74
N ASN A 620 0.87 -4.79 -7.92
CA ASN A 620 1.17 -5.81 -6.93
C ASN A 620 0.82 -5.36 -5.51
N GLN A 621 0.74 -6.26 -4.54
CA GLN A 621 0.26 -5.96 -3.20
C GLN A 621 1.27 -5.12 -2.40
N MET A 622 0.78 -4.05 -1.77
CA MET A 622 1.57 -3.11 -0.98
C MET A 622 1.01 -2.91 0.43
N VAL A 623 1.87 -2.52 1.36
CA VAL A 623 1.58 -2.12 2.74
C VAL A 623 1.94 -0.65 2.94
N MET A 624 1.31 0.00 3.92
CA MET A 624 1.57 1.42 4.19
C MET A 624 2.59 1.59 5.32
N ILE A 625 3.58 2.45 5.10
CA ILE A 625 4.54 2.92 6.09
C ILE A 625 4.19 4.35 6.47
N ILE A 626 4.31 4.66 7.76
CA ILE A 626 4.39 6.03 8.27
C ILE A 626 5.66 6.14 9.11
N ASN A 627 6.55 7.04 8.73
CA ASN A 627 7.84 7.22 9.38
C ASN A 627 8.29 8.69 9.43
N GLN A 628 9.22 8.93 10.36
CA GLN A 628 10.05 10.12 10.45
C GLN A 628 11.45 9.72 10.04
N GLU A 629 12.01 10.38 9.04
CA GLU A 629 13.30 10.00 8.47
C GLU A 629 14.23 11.19 8.24
N PHE A 630 15.51 10.91 8.26
CA PHE A 630 16.56 11.87 7.95
C PHE A 630 17.15 11.54 6.59
N HIS A 631 17.14 12.51 5.68
CA HIS A 631 17.65 12.36 4.33
C HIS A 631 18.90 13.20 4.10
N LEU A 632 19.69 12.83 3.10
CA LEU A 632 20.70 13.73 2.58
C LEU A 632 20.01 14.86 1.80
N ALA A 633 20.46 16.10 2.01
CA ALA A 633 19.85 17.27 1.37
C ALA A 633 19.91 17.19 -0.18
N GLU A 634 20.90 16.48 -0.71
CA GLU A 634 21.08 16.24 -2.14
C GLU A 634 20.01 15.34 -2.78
N TRP A 635 19.20 14.62 -1.98
CA TRP A 635 18.06 13.84 -2.49
C TRP A 635 16.89 14.74 -2.88
N TRP A 636 16.83 15.96 -2.32
CA TRP A 636 15.76 16.93 -2.57
C TRP A 636 16.27 18.26 -3.17
N PRO A 637 16.93 18.25 -4.35
CA PRO A 637 17.47 19.47 -4.91
C PRO A 637 16.36 20.35 -5.51
N VAL A 638 16.34 21.67 -5.32
CA VAL A 638 17.33 22.48 -4.60
C VAL A 638 17.00 22.53 -3.09
N PRO A 639 17.94 22.15 -2.19
CA PRO A 639 17.67 22.18 -0.75
C PRO A 639 17.62 23.61 -0.23
N VAL A 640 16.71 23.90 0.71
CA VAL A 640 16.68 25.21 1.40
C VAL A 640 17.72 25.25 2.53
N TYR A 641 17.82 24.14 3.27
CA TYR A 641 18.80 23.91 4.32
C TYR A 641 19.55 22.60 4.04
N GLU A 642 20.86 22.62 4.24
CA GLU A 642 21.70 21.42 4.19
C GLU A 642 21.69 20.68 5.53
N GLN A 643 21.41 19.38 5.47
CA GLN A 643 21.23 18.49 6.61
C GLN A 643 22.39 18.47 7.62
N ASP A 644 23.62 18.61 7.11
CA ASP A 644 24.85 18.62 7.91
C ASP A 644 24.91 19.79 8.91
N TYR A 645 24.24 20.91 8.61
CA TYR A 645 24.24 22.11 9.47
C TYR A 645 22.95 22.27 10.26
N ILE A 646 22.10 21.25 10.26
CA ILE A 646 20.94 21.15 11.14
C ILE A 646 21.39 20.44 12.44
N PRO A 647 21.23 21.09 13.62
CA PRO A 647 21.59 20.53 14.92
C PRO A 647 20.95 19.17 15.22
N PHE A 648 21.44 18.51 16.27
CA PHE A 648 20.70 17.43 16.90
C PHE A 648 19.51 17.98 17.70
N LEU A 649 18.39 17.26 17.67
CA LEU A 649 17.18 17.64 18.39
C LEU A 649 17.36 17.41 19.89
N LYS A 650 17.23 18.47 20.68
CA LYS A 650 17.30 18.37 22.14
C LYS A 650 16.09 17.65 22.72
N ASN A 651 14.90 17.90 22.18
CA ASN A 651 13.63 17.30 22.61
C ASN A 651 13.14 16.26 21.59
N ARG A 652 12.22 15.41 22.05
CA ARG A 652 11.56 14.40 21.19
C ARG A 652 10.69 15.09 20.14
N ASN A 653 10.68 14.54 18.93
CA ASN A 653 9.79 14.98 17.88
C ASN A 653 8.67 13.97 17.66
N ILE A 654 7.48 14.23 18.21
CA ILE A 654 6.44 13.20 18.34
C ILE A 654 5.49 13.17 17.14
N GLY A 655 5.35 11.99 16.55
CA GLY A 655 4.30 11.64 15.60
C GLY A 655 3.25 10.71 16.24
N LYS A 656 1.98 10.86 15.86
CA LYS A 656 0.87 10.00 16.29
C LYS A 656 0.08 9.48 15.09
N ILE A 657 -0.23 8.19 15.08
CA ILE A 657 -0.99 7.53 14.02
C ILE A 657 -2.27 7.00 14.63
N TYR A 658 -3.41 7.57 14.26
CA TYR A 658 -4.70 7.27 14.89
C TYR A 658 -5.42 6.12 14.18
N GLU A 659 -5.46 6.13 12.85
CA GLU A 659 -6.09 5.10 12.05
C GLU A 659 -5.64 5.18 10.59
N ILE A 660 -5.74 4.05 9.90
CA ILE A 660 -5.59 3.95 8.45
C ILE A 660 -6.85 3.29 7.91
N THR A 661 -7.57 4.01 7.05
CA THR A 661 -8.78 3.48 6.41
C THR A 661 -8.52 3.18 4.94
N ILE A 662 -9.03 2.05 4.47
CA ILE A 662 -8.98 1.64 3.07
C ILE A 662 -10.43 1.52 2.60
N GLU A 663 -10.78 2.29 1.57
CA GLU A 663 -12.12 2.39 0.98
C GLU A 663 -12.11 2.02 -0.49
#